data_AF-D7N5F6-F1
#
_entry.id   AF-D7N5F6-F1
#
_cell.length_a   1.000
_cell.length_b   1.000
_cell.length_c   1.000
_cell.angle_alpha   90.00
_cell.angle_beta   90.00
_cell.angle_gamma   90.00
#
_symmetry.space_group_name_H-M   'P 1'
#
loop_
_entity.id
_entity.type
_entity.pdbx_description
1 polymer ?
#
loop_
_entity_poly.entity_id
_entity_poly.type
_entity_poly.pdbx_seq_one_letter_code
_entity_poly.pdbx_strand_id
1 'polypeptide(L)'
;MKIKEIGLVEFGKFHKHIIKLNDGLNLIEGPNESGKSTIFSFINGILYGFAKPSKNRRSFEEDLEKYKPWVGDDYRGYLKLYDDKTKTEYIVEKDFNKEKLSVLNLNTGEQLENRDEFTTFSKVKQAGAYFFNVDSKVFSNTFFIGQKNLKINSDSYESIRNELEKFANAGDEKYDANLAISLLEEKLKTIGRESISKSEIGVLNSKVNRLNAKLLEYDGAEDEYLKLKEREKSIDREIDSSKKNISIERELSEQADYNNIISMTEELKHLKELQKNNSGISAEEYQKIVEIDEKSKNFKEKLKELQFEDVTGDKSIDGRYYNQLLSDYNEVKRLNKRILELNSINYSKEMEILSRDIIVSTSKANKNLAKIIFSLFLVGLIAVSSLIFKKYYINVISIFILIYTYLRIAEYKISKDVVKRVESRIDEYHKLSDAKTAEKKKMDVEFQKFLDKYNVDDIANLEDEISSKWDEAKKHNIRIELKKTETAKKQKEIEFLKNEIEKIEVEIQRICVKNNVSTILELKEKFKNNMDSSSIETKIQGLNKIIELTLKGRNLESLNHGIDVCDIEIKADKDQLKELEIEQAKLEKEISICEEKLKEKQSLVEDLNYKKEELSEKTEHKNAITRAIEKIKELSEKSKVEILPQLTKNIAHYLKLITDKKYTQLIVDYEFNIKVFDEDVKSYIDAKNLSNGTLDQLYFCFRLALLDMIIKDAPLFLDDIFIQYDDERFLNTLKFIEEESKKRQIVIFSATNREKSALDKIGANYNYIEMR
;
A
#
# COMPACT_ATOMS: atom_id res chain seq x y z
N MET A 1 -4.04 -48.47 -11.60
CA MET A 1 -4.76 -47.77 -12.68
C MET A 1 -4.12 -48.14 -14.00
N LYS A 2 -4.91 -48.44 -15.03
CA LYS A 2 -4.44 -48.83 -16.37
C LYS A 2 -5.15 -48.02 -17.45
N ILE A 3 -4.46 -47.70 -18.54
CA ILE A 3 -5.06 -47.12 -19.75
C ILE A 3 -5.36 -48.28 -20.71
N LYS A 4 -6.59 -48.42 -21.17
CA LYS A 4 -7.02 -49.46 -22.13
C LYS A 4 -7.04 -48.93 -23.57
N GLU A 5 -7.39 -47.67 -23.75
CA GLU A 5 -7.54 -47.06 -25.07
C GLU A 5 -7.23 -45.55 -25.01
N ILE A 6 -6.50 -45.07 -26.02
CA ILE A 6 -6.18 -43.66 -26.23
C ILE A 6 -6.85 -43.24 -27.55
N GLY A 7 -7.89 -42.41 -27.47
CA GLY A 7 -8.65 -41.94 -28.63
C GLY A 7 -8.32 -40.50 -28.98
N LEU A 8 -7.41 -40.29 -29.93
CA LEU A 8 -7.04 -38.98 -30.44
C LEU A 8 -8.00 -38.60 -31.58
N VAL A 9 -9.07 -37.87 -31.23
CA VAL A 9 -10.11 -37.45 -32.21
C VAL A 9 -9.52 -36.41 -33.16
N GLU A 10 -9.08 -35.27 -32.64
CA GLU A 10 -8.22 -34.31 -33.34
C GLU A 10 -7.23 -33.71 -32.33
N PHE A 11 -5.93 -33.97 -32.52
CA PHE A 11 -4.89 -33.51 -31.59
C PHE A 11 -3.53 -33.40 -32.29
N GLY A 12 -3.02 -32.17 -32.43
CA GLY A 12 -1.81 -31.89 -33.21
C GLY A 12 -1.91 -32.47 -34.62
N LYS A 13 -1.03 -33.42 -34.94
CA LYS A 13 -1.01 -34.10 -36.25
C LYS A 13 -1.99 -35.29 -36.37
N PHE A 14 -2.61 -35.73 -35.29
CA PHE A 14 -3.46 -36.93 -35.28
C PHE A 14 -4.92 -36.58 -35.57
N HIS A 15 -5.54 -37.33 -36.47
CA HIS A 15 -6.97 -37.28 -36.77
C HIS A 15 -7.55 -38.70 -36.71
N LYS A 16 -8.57 -38.90 -35.88
CA LYS A 16 -9.30 -40.17 -35.67
C LYS A 16 -8.38 -41.38 -35.43
N HIS A 17 -7.34 -41.19 -34.64
CA HIS A 17 -6.36 -42.23 -34.33
C HIS A 17 -6.67 -42.87 -32.97
N ILE A 18 -6.73 -44.20 -32.92
CA ILE A 18 -7.06 -44.96 -31.71
C ILE A 18 -5.93 -45.95 -31.43
N ILE A 19 -5.33 -45.85 -30.24
CA ILE A 19 -4.30 -46.77 -29.76
C ILE A 19 -4.90 -47.63 -28.65
N LYS A 20 -4.86 -48.95 -28.81
CA LYS A 20 -5.30 -49.91 -27.80
C LYS A 20 -4.10 -50.45 -27.03
N LEU A 21 -4.18 -50.40 -25.71
CA LEU A 21 -3.14 -50.84 -24.81
C LEU A 21 -3.62 -52.06 -24.02
N ASN A 22 -2.75 -53.04 -23.86
CA ASN A 22 -2.98 -54.21 -23.02
C ASN A 22 -2.40 -53.99 -21.63
N ASP A 23 -2.72 -54.91 -20.72
CA ASP A 23 -2.08 -54.98 -19.41
C ASP A 23 -0.60 -55.38 -19.57
N GLY A 24 0.24 -54.96 -18.62
CA GLY A 24 1.68 -55.18 -18.67
C GLY A 24 2.38 -54.36 -19.75
N LEU A 25 3.25 -55.00 -20.52
CA LEU A 25 4.19 -54.33 -21.41
C LEU A 25 3.56 -54.00 -22.78
N ASN A 26 3.71 -52.73 -23.19
CA ASN A 26 3.30 -52.22 -24.49
C ASN A 26 4.50 -51.56 -25.16
N LEU A 27 4.79 -51.91 -26.41
CA LEU A 27 5.81 -51.27 -27.23
C LEU A 27 5.15 -50.51 -28.38
N ILE A 28 5.31 -49.19 -28.38
CA ILE A 28 4.89 -48.27 -29.45
C ILE A 28 6.14 -47.92 -30.26
N GLU A 29 6.33 -48.59 -31.39
CA GLU A 29 7.42 -48.34 -32.33
C GLU A 29 6.98 -47.34 -33.41
N GLY A 30 7.84 -46.38 -33.72
CA GLY A 30 7.67 -45.52 -34.89
C GLY A 30 8.85 -44.57 -35.06
N PRO A 31 9.15 -44.13 -36.29
CA PRO A 31 10.28 -43.24 -36.56
C PRO A 31 10.20 -41.94 -35.75
N ASN A 32 11.27 -41.15 -35.74
CA ASN A 32 11.17 -39.78 -35.24
C ASN A 32 10.09 -39.02 -36.04
N GLU A 33 9.41 -38.08 -35.38
CA GLU A 33 8.25 -37.34 -35.94
C GLU A 33 6.96 -38.19 -36.15
N SER A 34 6.98 -39.50 -35.86
CA SER A 34 5.76 -40.35 -35.80
C SER A 34 4.74 -39.91 -34.73
N GLY A 35 5.14 -39.05 -33.79
CA GLY A 35 4.24 -38.44 -32.80
C GLY A 35 4.22 -39.10 -31.42
N LYS A 36 5.21 -39.94 -31.10
CA LYS A 36 5.38 -40.60 -29.79
C LYS A 36 5.22 -39.62 -28.61
N SER A 37 6.04 -38.56 -28.56
CA SER A 37 5.93 -37.55 -27.51
C SER A 37 4.62 -36.73 -27.57
N THR A 38 3.95 -36.65 -28.73
CA THR A 38 2.61 -36.05 -28.86
C THR A 38 1.53 -36.92 -28.20
N ILE A 39 1.66 -38.25 -28.21
CA ILE A 39 0.78 -39.16 -27.45
C ILE A 39 0.94 -38.92 -25.95
N PHE A 40 2.18 -38.75 -25.46
CA PHE A 40 2.38 -38.41 -24.05
C PHE A 40 1.76 -37.05 -23.68
N SER A 41 2.00 -36.01 -24.49
CA SER A 41 1.34 -34.71 -24.30
C SER A 41 -0.19 -34.82 -24.36
N PHE A 42 -0.74 -35.68 -25.21
CA PHE A 42 -2.19 -35.97 -25.24
C PHE A 42 -2.69 -36.58 -23.93
N ILE A 43 -1.99 -37.58 -23.37
CA ILE A 43 -2.36 -38.18 -22.07
C ILE A 43 -2.36 -37.12 -20.96
N ASN A 44 -1.32 -36.28 -20.89
CA ASN A 44 -1.27 -35.14 -19.97
C ASN A 44 -2.42 -34.13 -20.23
N GLY A 45 -2.73 -33.87 -21.50
CA GLY A 45 -3.84 -33.02 -21.93
C GLY A 45 -5.21 -33.54 -21.48
N ILE A 46 -5.51 -34.83 -21.63
CA ILE A 46 -6.79 -35.40 -21.15
C ILE A 46 -6.86 -35.37 -19.62
N LEU A 47 -5.77 -35.74 -18.94
CA LEU A 47 -5.76 -35.83 -17.47
C LEU A 47 -5.73 -34.47 -16.77
N TYR A 48 -5.01 -33.48 -17.31
CA TYR A 48 -4.75 -32.20 -16.63
C TYR A 48 -5.14 -30.95 -17.42
N GLY A 49 -5.57 -31.10 -18.68
CA GLY A 49 -6.05 -29.99 -19.52
C GLY A 49 -5.00 -28.94 -19.86
N PHE A 50 -3.70 -29.26 -19.78
CA PHE A 50 -2.58 -28.29 -19.83
C PHE A 50 -2.73 -27.11 -18.86
N ALA A 51 -3.50 -27.29 -17.78
CA ALA A 51 -3.74 -26.24 -16.80
C ALA A 51 -2.62 -26.23 -15.75
N LYS A 52 -1.99 -25.07 -15.58
CA LYS A 52 -1.00 -24.85 -14.51
C LYS A 52 -1.69 -25.04 -13.14
N PRO A 53 -0.99 -25.59 -12.12
CA PRO A 53 -1.58 -25.83 -10.81
C PRO A 53 -1.79 -24.52 -10.04
N SER A 54 -2.93 -23.87 -10.27
CA SER A 54 -3.33 -22.63 -9.60
C SER A 54 -4.84 -22.62 -9.29
N LYS A 55 -5.17 -22.39 -8.01
CA LYS A 55 -6.56 -22.15 -7.57
C LYS A 55 -7.00 -20.70 -7.70
N ASN A 56 -6.07 -19.75 -7.91
CA ASN A 56 -6.43 -18.33 -7.95
C ASN A 56 -6.93 -17.89 -9.33
N ARG A 57 -6.24 -18.32 -10.40
CA ARG A 57 -6.57 -17.99 -11.80
C ARG A 57 -6.57 -19.25 -12.67
N ARG A 58 -7.39 -19.27 -13.72
CA ARG A 58 -7.18 -20.21 -14.83
C ARG A 58 -5.97 -19.74 -15.62
N SER A 59 -5.04 -20.65 -15.90
CA SER A 59 -3.84 -20.35 -16.68
C SER A 59 -3.29 -21.64 -17.27
N PHE A 60 -2.97 -21.63 -18.55
CA PHE A 60 -2.55 -22.79 -19.30
C PHE A 60 -1.06 -22.77 -19.64
N GLU A 61 -0.56 -23.93 -20.04
CA GLU A 61 0.77 -24.14 -20.63
C GLU A 61 0.72 -23.90 -22.15
N GLU A 62 1.87 -23.56 -22.74
CA GLU A 62 1.99 -23.29 -24.19
C GLU A 62 1.63 -24.52 -25.03
N ASP A 63 1.75 -25.71 -24.45
CA ASP A 63 1.37 -26.98 -25.06
C ASP A 63 -0.11 -27.03 -25.48
N LEU A 64 -1.03 -26.31 -24.81
CA LEU A 64 -2.44 -26.22 -25.22
C LEU A 64 -2.61 -25.65 -26.64
N GLU A 65 -1.87 -24.58 -26.96
CA GLU A 65 -1.92 -23.92 -28.28
C GLU A 65 -1.09 -24.68 -29.32
N LYS A 66 0.10 -25.14 -28.92
CA LYS A 66 1.03 -25.91 -29.76
C LYS A 66 0.45 -27.23 -30.28
N TYR A 67 -0.43 -27.88 -29.52
CA TYR A 67 -1.08 -29.13 -29.91
C TYR A 67 -2.50 -28.95 -30.49
N LYS A 68 -2.90 -27.72 -30.85
CA LYS A 68 -4.10 -27.54 -31.68
C LYS A 68 -4.03 -28.38 -32.97
N PRO A 69 -5.16 -28.92 -33.46
CA PRO A 69 -5.16 -29.77 -34.64
C PRO A 69 -4.60 -29.04 -35.86
N TRP A 70 -3.85 -29.75 -36.69
CA TRP A 70 -3.38 -29.25 -37.97
C TRP A 70 -4.49 -29.27 -39.04
N VAL A 71 -5.51 -30.10 -38.83
CA VAL A 71 -6.67 -30.28 -39.70
C VAL A 71 -7.88 -30.49 -38.80
N GLY A 72 -8.96 -29.76 -39.09
CA GLY A 72 -10.19 -29.76 -38.31
C GLY A 72 -10.15 -28.80 -37.10
N ASP A 73 -11.33 -28.51 -36.58
CA ASP A 73 -11.54 -27.62 -35.43
C ASP A 73 -11.96 -28.40 -34.17
N ASP A 74 -12.10 -29.73 -34.23
CA ASP A 74 -12.71 -30.56 -33.19
C ASP A 74 -11.69 -31.04 -32.15
N TYR A 75 -10.91 -30.09 -31.59
CA TYR A 75 -9.79 -30.31 -30.68
C TYR A 75 -10.20 -31.05 -29.40
N ARG A 76 -10.21 -32.38 -29.48
CA ARG A 76 -10.79 -33.29 -28.49
C ARG A 76 -10.09 -34.65 -28.48
N GLY A 77 -10.34 -35.39 -27.41
CA GLY A 77 -10.09 -36.82 -27.38
C GLY A 77 -10.49 -37.46 -26.04
N TYR A 78 -10.22 -38.75 -25.91
CA TYR A 78 -10.55 -39.50 -24.70
C TYR A 78 -9.48 -40.52 -24.29
N LEU A 79 -9.52 -40.91 -23.02
CA LEU A 79 -8.85 -42.09 -22.47
C LEU A 79 -9.90 -43.05 -21.91
N LYS A 80 -9.80 -44.35 -22.24
CA LYS A 80 -10.48 -45.41 -21.48
C LYS A 80 -9.54 -45.89 -20.39
N LEU A 81 -9.96 -45.76 -19.14
CA LEU A 81 -9.20 -46.13 -17.96
C LEU A 81 -9.87 -47.32 -17.25
N TYR A 82 -9.07 -48.17 -16.63
CA TYR A 82 -9.54 -49.25 -15.77
C TYR A 82 -8.84 -49.18 -14.41
N ASP A 83 -9.62 -49.24 -13.34
CA ASP A 83 -9.11 -49.34 -11.99
C ASP A 83 -9.14 -50.79 -11.48
N ASP A 84 -7.96 -51.37 -11.28
CA ASP A 84 -7.83 -52.70 -10.68
C ASP A 84 -8.33 -52.76 -9.23
N LYS A 85 -8.40 -51.64 -8.50
CA LYS A 85 -8.86 -51.60 -7.09
C LYS A 85 -10.38 -51.64 -7.00
N THR A 86 -11.07 -50.74 -7.72
CA THR A 86 -12.54 -50.68 -7.74
C THR A 86 -13.20 -51.55 -8.82
N LYS A 87 -12.42 -52.25 -9.66
CA LYS A 87 -12.90 -53.07 -10.80
C LYS A 87 -13.83 -52.29 -11.75
N THR A 88 -13.56 -51.00 -11.90
CA THR A 88 -14.41 -50.05 -12.64
C THR A 88 -13.71 -49.55 -13.89
N GLU A 89 -14.44 -49.49 -15.00
CA GLU A 89 -14.01 -48.82 -16.24
C GLU A 89 -14.54 -47.39 -16.29
N TYR A 90 -13.71 -46.47 -16.79
CA TYR A 90 -14.03 -45.06 -16.94
C TYR A 90 -13.70 -44.58 -18.35
N ILE A 91 -14.51 -43.66 -18.89
CA ILE A 91 -14.15 -42.85 -20.05
C ILE A 91 -13.93 -41.42 -19.59
N VAL A 92 -12.72 -40.91 -19.85
CA VAL A 92 -12.34 -39.52 -19.61
C VAL A 92 -12.26 -38.83 -20.98
N GLU A 93 -13.21 -37.96 -21.30
CA GLU A 93 -13.20 -37.13 -22.52
C GLU A 93 -12.85 -35.68 -22.18
N LYS A 94 -12.02 -35.04 -23.00
CA LYS A 94 -11.69 -33.61 -22.89
C LYS A 94 -12.01 -32.90 -24.21
N ASP A 95 -12.76 -31.82 -24.11
CA ASP A 95 -12.88 -30.79 -25.13
C ASP A 95 -11.91 -29.65 -24.77
N PHE A 96 -10.86 -29.49 -25.57
CA PHE A 96 -9.81 -28.50 -25.31
C PHE A 96 -10.25 -27.08 -25.70
N ASN A 97 -11.11 -26.93 -26.71
CA ASN A 97 -11.65 -25.64 -27.12
C ASN A 97 -12.64 -25.06 -26.10
N LYS A 98 -13.47 -25.92 -25.50
CA LYS A 98 -14.48 -25.53 -24.49
C LYS A 98 -13.99 -25.70 -23.05
N GLU A 99 -12.73 -26.09 -22.85
CA GLU A 99 -12.13 -26.52 -21.56
C GLU A 99 -12.88 -27.67 -20.84
N LYS A 100 -13.89 -28.28 -21.47
CA LYS A 100 -14.85 -29.19 -20.83
C LYS A 100 -14.23 -30.56 -20.58
N LEU A 101 -14.27 -31.01 -19.33
CA LEU A 101 -13.98 -32.39 -18.93
C LEU A 101 -15.30 -33.16 -18.76
N SER A 102 -15.34 -34.40 -19.21
CA SER A 102 -16.42 -35.37 -18.99
C SER A 102 -15.81 -36.66 -18.46
N VAL A 103 -16.35 -37.23 -17.38
CA VAL A 103 -15.82 -38.46 -16.76
C VAL A 103 -16.97 -39.41 -16.47
N LEU A 104 -17.13 -40.42 -17.31
CA LEU A 104 -18.21 -41.41 -17.21
C LEU A 104 -17.70 -42.70 -16.57
N ASN A 105 -18.35 -43.16 -15.51
CA ASN A 105 -18.22 -44.51 -14.98
C ASN A 105 -19.04 -45.48 -15.86
N LEU A 106 -18.39 -46.45 -16.51
CA LEU A 106 -19.06 -47.40 -17.42
C LEU A 106 -19.82 -48.51 -16.68
N ASN A 107 -19.44 -48.82 -15.44
CA ASN A 107 -20.12 -49.83 -14.63
C ASN A 107 -21.47 -49.31 -14.09
N THR A 108 -21.59 -48.01 -13.80
CA THR A 108 -22.79 -47.40 -13.19
C THR A 108 -23.55 -46.43 -14.10
N GLY A 109 -22.92 -45.91 -15.16
CA GLY A 109 -23.45 -44.81 -15.97
C GLY A 109 -23.33 -43.42 -15.32
N GLU A 110 -22.67 -43.30 -14.16
CA GLU A 110 -22.54 -42.05 -13.40
C GLU A 110 -21.55 -41.07 -14.06
N GLN A 111 -21.94 -39.80 -14.20
CA GLN A 111 -21.05 -38.69 -14.58
C GLN A 111 -20.38 -38.09 -13.35
N LEU A 112 -19.05 -38.09 -13.32
CA LEU A 112 -18.24 -37.75 -12.15
C LEU A 112 -17.63 -36.34 -12.22
N GLU A 113 -17.63 -35.68 -13.38
CA GLU A 113 -16.88 -34.43 -13.57
C GLU A 113 -17.30 -33.26 -12.67
N ASN A 114 -18.41 -33.35 -11.93
CA ASN A 114 -18.89 -32.32 -11.02
C ASN A 114 -18.41 -32.48 -9.57
N ARG A 115 -17.62 -33.51 -9.25
CA ARG A 115 -17.02 -33.69 -7.92
C ARG A 115 -15.87 -32.70 -7.69
N ASP A 116 -15.70 -32.25 -6.45
CA ASP A 116 -14.72 -31.20 -6.09
C ASP A 116 -13.27 -31.66 -6.26
N GLU A 117 -13.02 -32.97 -6.10
CA GLU A 117 -11.72 -33.64 -6.24
C GLU A 117 -11.03 -33.35 -7.58
N PHE A 118 -11.82 -33.13 -8.66
CA PHE A 118 -11.29 -32.74 -9.97
C PHE A 118 -10.66 -31.33 -9.98
N THR A 119 -10.85 -30.52 -8.93
CA THR A 119 -10.27 -29.17 -8.78
C THR A 119 -9.26 -29.08 -7.64
N THR A 120 -8.78 -30.22 -7.12
CA THR A 120 -7.87 -30.31 -5.97
C THR A 120 -6.59 -29.49 -6.15
N PHE A 121 -6.05 -29.38 -7.37
CA PHE A 121 -4.79 -28.65 -7.65
C PHE A 121 -4.94 -27.44 -8.61
N SER A 122 -6.10 -27.27 -9.25
CA SER A 122 -6.32 -26.20 -10.23
C SER A 122 -7.79 -25.75 -10.28
N LYS A 123 -8.04 -24.50 -10.70
CA LYS A 123 -9.38 -23.98 -11.03
C LYS A 123 -9.99 -24.61 -12.29
N VAL A 124 -9.18 -25.34 -13.06
CA VAL A 124 -9.63 -26.16 -14.21
C VAL A 124 -9.85 -27.59 -13.70
N LYS A 125 -10.89 -28.26 -14.19
CA LYS A 125 -11.17 -29.67 -13.84
C LYS A 125 -10.13 -30.60 -14.48
N GLN A 126 -9.49 -31.43 -13.65
CA GLN A 126 -8.39 -32.35 -13.99
C GLN A 126 -8.73 -33.78 -13.54
N ALA A 127 -8.85 -34.71 -14.48
CA ALA A 127 -9.08 -36.13 -14.16
C ALA A 127 -7.89 -36.78 -13.43
N GLY A 128 -6.66 -36.35 -13.72
CA GLY A 128 -5.48 -36.87 -13.03
C GLY A 128 -5.46 -36.53 -11.53
N ALA A 129 -6.03 -35.38 -11.14
CA ALA A 129 -6.21 -35.03 -9.74
C ALA A 129 -7.13 -36.02 -9.00
N TYR A 130 -8.17 -36.53 -9.66
CA TYR A 130 -9.07 -37.54 -9.10
C TYR A 130 -8.44 -38.94 -9.07
N PHE A 131 -7.89 -39.41 -10.19
CA PHE A 131 -7.40 -40.80 -10.32
C PHE A 131 -6.04 -41.05 -9.66
N PHE A 132 -5.20 -40.01 -9.51
CA PHE A 132 -3.84 -40.14 -9.00
C PHE A 132 -3.56 -39.23 -7.78
N ASN A 133 -4.44 -38.28 -7.43
CA ASN A 133 -4.21 -37.33 -6.33
C ASN A 133 -2.84 -36.60 -6.40
N VAL A 134 -2.38 -36.32 -7.62
CA VAL A 134 -1.19 -35.50 -7.89
C VAL A 134 -1.52 -34.42 -8.92
N ASP A 135 -0.68 -33.40 -9.03
CA ASP A 135 -0.82 -32.36 -10.06
C ASP A 135 -0.09 -32.72 -11.38
N SER A 136 -0.28 -31.88 -12.40
CA SER A 136 0.28 -32.10 -13.74
C SER A 136 1.80 -32.20 -13.76
N LYS A 137 2.50 -31.48 -12.87
CA LYS A 137 3.95 -31.41 -12.85
C LYS A 137 4.55 -32.64 -12.18
N VAL A 138 3.95 -33.10 -11.08
CA VAL A 138 4.32 -34.38 -10.47
C VAL A 138 4.04 -35.52 -11.45
N PHE A 139 2.88 -35.53 -12.11
CA PHE A 139 2.58 -36.53 -13.13
C PHE A 139 3.61 -36.54 -14.26
N SER A 140 3.94 -35.38 -14.84
CA SER A 140 4.90 -35.30 -15.96
C SER A 140 6.32 -35.70 -15.61
N ASN A 141 6.71 -35.54 -14.35
CA ASN A 141 8.07 -35.82 -13.88
C ASN A 141 8.25 -37.27 -13.40
N THR A 142 7.22 -37.86 -12.78
CA THR A 142 7.34 -39.18 -12.15
C THR A 142 6.78 -40.32 -13.00
N PHE A 143 5.69 -40.11 -13.74
CA PHE A 143 5.04 -41.17 -14.54
C PHE A 143 5.70 -41.33 -15.91
N PHE A 144 6.47 -40.34 -16.36
CA PHE A 144 7.16 -40.33 -17.65
C PHE A 144 8.67 -40.14 -17.47
N ILE A 145 9.44 -41.09 -18.00
CA ILE A 145 10.90 -41.05 -18.03
C ILE A 145 11.30 -40.97 -19.50
N GLY A 146 11.86 -39.84 -19.92
CA GLY A 146 12.20 -39.60 -21.32
C GLY A 146 13.48 -38.81 -21.52
N GLN A 147 14.05 -38.91 -22.73
CA GLN A 147 15.37 -38.36 -23.07
C GLN A 147 15.59 -36.88 -22.69
N LYS A 148 14.55 -36.03 -22.71
CA LYS A 148 14.66 -34.62 -22.32
C LYS A 148 15.00 -34.39 -20.84
N ASN A 149 14.66 -35.33 -19.97
CA ASN A 149 14.98 -35.26 -18.53
C ASN A 149 16.38 -35.83 -18.24
N LEU A 150 17.02 -36.48 -19.22
CA LEU A 150 18.31 -37.17 -19.08
C LEU A 150 19.51 -36.39 -19.66
N LYS A 151 19.27 -35.36 -20.50
CA LYS A 151 20.34 -34.65 -21.23
C LYS A 151 20.58 -33.22 -20.75
N ILE A 152 21.74 -33.00 -20.13
CA ILE A 152 22.92 -32.40 -20.77
C ILE A 152 24.17 -32.87 -19.99
N ASN A 153 25.29 -33.14 -20.71
CA ASN A 153 26.55 -33.62 -20.12
C ASN A 153 27.09 -32.66 -19.03
N SER A 154 27.87 -33.20 -18.10
CA SER A 154 28.28 -32.67 -16.78
C SER A 154 27.17 -32.57 -15.73
N ASP A 155 25.91 -32.36 -16.13
CA ASP A 155 24.88 -31.91 -15.19
C ASP A 155 23.87 -33.03 -14.80
N SER A 156 23.97 -34.23 -15.38
CA SER A 156 23.06 -35.35 -15.05
C SER A 156 23.14 -35.79 -13.58
N TYR A 157 24.34 -35.85 -12.99
CA TYR A 157 24.49 -36.11 -11.54
C TYR A 157 23.88 -34.98 -10.71
N GLU A 158 24.19 -33.72 -11.04
CA GLU A 158 23.66 -32.56 -10.31
C GLU A 158 22.14 -32.47 -10.46
N SER A 159 21.56 -32.95 -11.57
CA SER A 159 20.10 -33.08 -11.74
C SER A 159 19.52 -34.09 -10.75
N ILE A 160 20.08 -35.31 -10.64
CA ILE A 160 19.63 -36.32 -9.66
C ILE A 160 19.77 -35.77 -8.23
N ARG A 161 20.92 -35.13 -7.91
CA ARG A 161 21.16 -34.50 -6.60
C ARG A 161 20.12 -33.43 -6.27
N ASN A 162 19.86 -32.52 -7.20
CA ASN A 162 18.89 -31.43 -7.02
C ASN A 162 17.44 -31.95 -6.89
N GLU A 163 17.10 -33.05 -7.55
CA GLU A 163 15.78 -33.69 -7.43
C GLU A 163 15.66 -34.43 -6.08
N LEU A 164 16.69 -35.17 -5.66
CA LEU A 164 16.79 -35.77 -4.31
C LEU A 164 16.70 -34.72 -3.20
N GLU A 165 17.44 -33.61 -3.31
CA GLU A 165 17.46 -32.54 -2.31
C GLU A 165 16.06 -31.96 -2.11
N LYS A 166 15.35 -31.60 -3.18
CA LYS A 166 13.98 -31.05 -3.11
C LYS A 166 13.02 -32.03 -2.46
N PHE A 167 13.00 -33.27 -2.95
CA PHE A 167 12.11 -34.31 -2.43
C PHE A 167 12.37 -34.61 -0.95
N ALA A 168 13.63 -34.70 -0.53
CA ALA A 168 13.98 -34.96 0.87
C ALA A 168 13.71 -33.75 1.79
N ASN A 169 13.94 -32.52 1.32
CA ASN A 169 13.68 -31.28 2.08
C ASN A 169 12.19 -31.00 2.27
N ALA A 170 11.35 -31.31 1.29
CA ALA A 170 9.94 -30.88 1.26
C ALA A 170 8.91 -32.02 1.30
N GLY A 171 9.35 -33.28 1.15
CA GLY A 171 8.47 -34.44 0.93
C GLY A 171 7.82 -34.47 -0.46
N ASP A 172 8.19 -33.54 -1.35
CA ASP A 172 7.59 -33.28 -2.65
C ASP A 172 8.66 -32.68 -3.59
N GLU A 173 8.75 -33.13 -4.85
CA GLU A 173 9.67 -32.55 -5.84
C GLU A 173 9.33 -31.09 -6.21
N LYS A 174 8.10 -30.66 -5.93
CA LYS A 174 7.55 -29.38 -6.36
C LYS A 174 8.06 -28.19 -5.55
N TYR A 175 8.29 -28.37 -4.26
CA TYR A 175 8.60 -27.29 -3.33
C TYR A 175 10.06 -27.32 -2.88
N ASP A 176 10.61 -26.15 -2.66
CA ASP A 176 12.00 -25.98 -2.22
C ASP A 176 12.01 -25.25 -0.88
N ALA A 177 12.24 -26.01 0.19
CA ALA A 177 12.28 -25.47 1.55
C ALA A 177 13.45 -24.49 1.74
N ASN A 178 14.58 -24.72 1.06
CA ASN A 178 15.76 -23.87 1.14
C ASN A 178 15.51 -22.51 0.45
N LEU A 179 14.82 -22.51 -0.69
CA LEU A 179 14.34 -21.28 -1.34
C LEU A 179 13.32 -20.53 -0.48
N ALA A 180 12.38 -21.23 0.16
CA ALA A 180 11.42 -20.60 1.07
C ALA A 180 12.12 -19.95 2.28
N ILE A 181 13.10 -20.64 2.87
CA ILE A 181 13.95 -20.12 3.94
C ILE A 181 14.72 -18.88 3.47
N SER A 182 15.37 -18.91 2.29
CA SER A 182 16.20 -17.79 1.83
C SER A 182 15.39 -16.52 1.56
N LEU A 183 14.17 -16.64 1.03
CA LEU A 183 13.24 -15.51 0.86
C LEU A 183 12.77 -14.93 2.20
N LEU A 184 12.52 -15.79 3.20
CA LEU A 184 12.17 -15.33 4.55
C LEU A 184 13.37 -14.68 5.27
N GLU A 185 14.59 -15.21 5.08
CA GLU A 185 15.82 -14.63 5.61
C GLU A 185 16.18 -13.29 4.95
N GLU A 186 15.91 -13.12 3.65
CA GLU A 186 16.02 -11.82 2.96
C GLU A 186 15.03 -10.79 3.54
N LYS A 187 13.76 -11.18 3.71
CA LYS A 187 12.75 -10.33 4.35
C LYS A 187 13.09 -10.01 5.81
N LEU A 188 13.73 -10.93 6.53
CA LEU A 188 14.21 -10.69 7.89
C LEU A 188 15.37 -9.69 7.92
N LYS A 189 16.20 -9.60 6.86
CA LYS A 189 17.24 -8.56 6.73
C LYS A 189 16.66 -7.16 6.51
N THR A 190 15.56 -7.01 5.78
CA THR A 190 14.93 -5.67 5.56
C THR A 190 14.30 -5.14 6.85
N ILE A 191 13.57 -5.99 7.58
CA ILE A 191 12.97 -5.65 8.88
C ILE A 191 14.07 -5.44 9.94
N GLY A 192 15.05 -6.33 9.97
CA GLY A 192 16.34 -6.18 10.66
C GLY A 192 16.32 -6.26 12.19
N ARG A 193 17.21 -5.49 12.81
CA ARG A 193 17.45 -5.46 14.27
C ARG A 193 17.68 -4.01 14.70
N GLU A 194 17.37 -3.70 15.95
CA GLU A 194 17.54 -2.37 16.56
C GLU A 194 18.96 -1.79 16.36
N SER A 195 19.99 -2.64 16.33
CA SER A 195 21.39 -2.25 16.10
C SER A 195 21.73 -1.88 14.65
N ILE A 196 20.82 -2.09 13.68
CA ILE A 196 21.03 -1.82 12.26
C ILE A 196 20.25 -0.56 11.89
N SER A 197 20.92 0.59 11.90
CA SER A 197 20.34 1.93 11.70
C SER A 197 19.57 2.14 10.39
N LYS A 198 19.81 1.31 9.36
CA LYS A 198 19.09 1.35 8.07
C LYS A 198 17.92 0.37 7.96
N SER A 199 17.69 -0.48 8.96
CA SER A 199 16.56 -1.42 8.96
C SER A 199 15.27 -0.75 9.43
N GLU A 200 14.11 -1.30 9.07
CA GLU A 200 12.81 -0.75 9.47
C GLU A 200 12.71 -0.57 11.00
N ILE A 201 13.08 -1.60 11.76
CA ILE A 201 13.11 -1.56 13.23
C ILE A 201 14.14 -0.56 13.75
N GLY A 202 15.35 -0.52 13.20
CA GLY A 202 16.39 0.43 13.64
C GLY A 202 16.01 1.91 13.40
N VAL A 203 15.39 2.20 12.26
CA VAL A 203 14.86 3.54 11.95
C VAL A 203 13.75 3.92 12.91
N LEU A 204 12.78 3.03 13.18
CA LEU A 204 11.71 3.30 14.14
C LEU A 204 12.23 3.47 15.57
N ASN A 205 13.15 2.62 16.02
CA ASN A 205 13.74 2.72 17.35
C ASN A 205 14.54 4.03 17.53
N SER A 206 15.29 4.47 16.51
CA SER A 206 15.98 5.77 16.55
C SER A 206 15.01 6.96 16.62
N LYS A 207 13.85 6.89 15.96
CA LYS A 207 12.77 7.90 16.09
C LYS A 207 12.15 7.90 17.48
N VAL A 208 11.83 6.73 18.04
CA VAL A 208 11.32 6.56 19.41
C VAL A 208 12.30 7.15 20.42
N ASN A 209 13.60 6.84 20.29
CA ASN A 209 14.63 7.40 21.16
C ASN A 209 14.77 8.92 21.03
N ARG A 210 14.66 9.48 19.81
CA ARG A 210 14.65 10.94 19.60
C ARG A 210 13.41 11.61 20.20
N LEU A 211 12.24 10.98 20.11
CA LEU A 211 11.00 11.49 20.71
C LEU A 211 11.06 11.43 22.25
N ASN A 212 11.53 10.32 22.83
CA ASN A 212 11.80 10.22 24.27
C ASN A 212 12.79 11.31 24.74
N ALA A 213 13.86 11.55 23.98
CA ALA A 213 14.86 12.57 24.30
C ALA A 213 14.26 13.99 24.27
N LYS A 214 13.43 14.31 23.27
CA LYS A 214 12.66 15.56 23.24
C LYS A 214 11.70 15.67 24.43
N LEU A 215 11.01 14.59 24.80
CA LEU A 215 9.99 14.63 25.85
C LEU A 215 10.57 14.99 27.23
N LEU A 216 11.85 14.67 27.46
CA LEU A 216 12.62 15.10 28.65
C LEU A 216 12.84 16.63 28.71
N GLU A 217 12.78 17.35 27.59
CA GLU A 217 12.87 18.82 27.56
C GLU A 217 11.59 19.50 28.11
N TYR A 218 10.49 18.75 28.24
CA TYR A 218 9.19 19.20 28.77
C TYR A 218 8.88 18.57 30.14
N ASP A 219 9.88 17.98 30.80
CA ASP A 219 9.74 17.47 32.16
C ASP A 219 9.59 18.63 33.15
N GLY A 220 8.73 18.48 34.15
CA GLY A 220 8.38 19.55 35.10
C GLY A 220 7.56 20.74 34.54
N ALA A 221 7.31 20.84 33.23
CA ALA A 221 6.48 21.92 32.65
C ALA A 221 5.03 21.95 33.18
N GLU A 222 4.53 20.80 33.62
CA GLU A 222 3.20 20.64 34.23
C GLU A 222 3.17 21.19 35.66
N ASP A 223 4.23 20.98 36.45
CA ASP A 223 4.43 21.59 37.76
C ASP A 223 4.64 23.11 37.66
N GLU A 224 5.30 23.59 36.60
CA GLU A 224 5.47 25.02 36.27
C GLU A 224 4.09 25.65 36.03
N TYR A 225 3.27 25.06 35.15
CA TYR A 225 1.90 25.52 34.86
C TYR A 225 1.02 25.56 36.11
N LEU A 226 1.04 24.51 36.93
CA LEU A 226 0.24 24.44 38.15
C LEU A 226 0.61 25.55 39.15
N LYS A 227 1.91 25.82 39.36
CA LYS A 227 2.38 26.91 40.22
C LYS A 227 1.94 28.28 39.70
N LEU A 228 2.03 28.51 38.39
CA LEU A 228 1.55 29.76 37.78
C LEU A 228 0.02 29.92 37.96
N LYS A 229 -0.76 28.84 37.78
CA LYS A 229 -2.21 28.84 38.03
C LYS A 229 -2.61 29.00 39.50
N GLU A 230 -1.76 28.61 40.44
CA GLU A 230 -1.95 28.94 41.86
C GLU A 230 -1.63 30.41 42.17
N ARG A 231 -0.57 30.97 41.56
CA ARG A 231 -0.24 32.41 41.68
C ARG A 231 -1.34 33.29 41.09
N GLU A 232 -1.91 32.92 39.94
CA GLU A 232 -3.02 33.63 39.27
C GLU A 232 -4.20 33.79 40.24
N LYS A 233 -4.67 32.68 40.80
CA LYS A 233 -5.72 32.65 41.83
C LYS A 233 -5.38 33.41 43.11
N SER A 234 -4.11 33.66 43.42
CA SER A 234 -3.73 34.52 44.56
C SER A 234 -3.84 36.00 44.21
N ILE A 235 -3.34 36.38 43.03
CA ILE A 235 -3.40 37.77 42.53
C ILE A 235 -4.86 38.18 42.29
N ASP A 236 -5.71 37.30 41.73
CA ASP A 236 -7.14 37.57 41.53
C ASP A 236 -7.84 37.95 42.84
N ARG A 237 -7.52 37.26 43.95
CA ARG A 237 -8.07 37.55 45.28
C ARG A 237 -7.54 38.87 45.86
N GLU A 238 -6.27 39.18 45.62
CA GLU A 238 -5.66 40.45 46.02
C GLU A 238 -6.32 41.62 45.25
N ILE A 239 -6.51 41.47 43.93
CA ILE A 239 -7.22 42.41 43.07
C ILE A 239 -8.68 42.62 43.53
N ASP A 240 -9.43 41.55 43.81
CA ASP A 240 -10.80 41.64 44.31
C ASP A 240 -10.86 42.34 45.68
N SER A 241 -9.87 42.10 46.55
CA SER A 241 -9.77 42.79 47.84
C SER A 241 -9.48 44.28 47.67
N SER A 242 -8.52 44.67 46.82
CA SER A 242 -8.22 46.08 46.52
C SER A 242 -9.40 46.78 45.84
N LYS A 243 -10.11 46.12 44.91
CA LYS A 243 -11.35 46.64 44.32
C LYS A 243 -12.44 46.88 45.36
N LYS A 244 -12.59 45.98 46.34
CA LYS A 244 -13.51 46.14 47.46
C LYS A 244 -13.10 47.31 48.37
N ASN A 245 -11.82 47.45 48.71
CA ASN A 245 -11.32 48.59 49.49
C ASN A 245 -11.61 49.92 48.76
N ILE A 246 -11.32 50.01 47.47
CA ILE A 246 -11.59 51.21 46.65
C ILE A 246 -13.10 51.54 46.58
N SER A 247 -14.00 50.55 46.65
CA SER A 247 -15.44 50.80 46.80
C SER A 247 -15.77 51.45 48.15
N ILE A 248 -15.20 50.91 49.24
CA ILE A 248 -15.40 51.42 50.60
C ILE A 248 -14.79 52.84 50.75
N GLU A 249 -13.60 53.08 50.19
CA GLU A 249 -12.99 54.43 50.11
C GLU A 249 -13.92 55.43 49.42
N ARG A 250 -14.58 54.99 48.34
CA ARG A 250 -15.50 55.82 47.57
C ARG A 250 -16.78 56.10 48.37
N GLU A 251 -17.35 55.11 49.03
CA GLU A 251 -18.52 55.26 49.90
C GLU A 251 -18.20 56.23 51.07
N LEU A 252 -17.02 56.11 51.67
CA LEU A 252 -16.54 57.04 52.71
C LEU A 252 -16.33 58.46 52.19
N SER A 253 -15.76 58.63 50.99
CA SER A 253 -15.62 59.95 50.34
C SER A 253 -16.97 60.57 50.02
N GLU A 254 -17.93 59.78 49.51
CA GLU A 254 -19.29 60.24 49.22
C GLU A 254 -20.03 60.61 50.53
N GLN A 255 -19.82 59.87 51.62
CA GLN A 255 -20.33 60.23 52.97
C GLN A 255 -19.71 61.51 53.52
N ALA A 256 -18.41 61.74 53.32
CA ALA A 256 -17.75 62.98 53.72
C ALA A 256 -18.32 64.19 52.95
N ASP A 257 -18.55 64.04 51.64
CA ASP A 257 -19.23 65.04 50.81
C ASP A 257 -20.68 65.29 51.30
N TYR A 258 -21.42 64.24 51.67
CA TYR A 258 -22.77 64.37 52.27
C TYR A 258 -22.75 65.17 53.58
N ASN A 259 -21.84 64.85 54.52
CA ASN A 259 -21.71 65.55 55.79
C ASN A 259 -21.34 67.04 55.57
N ASN A 260 -20.45 67.32 54.62
CA ASN A 260 -20.10 68.68 54.22
C ASN A 260 -21.31 69.43 53.62
N ILE A 261 -22.07 68.80 52.74
CA ILE A 261 -23.28 69.42 52.15
C ILE A 261 -24.34 69.69 53.22
N ILE A 262 -24.54 68.81 54.22
CA ILE A 262 -25.45 69.09 55.34
C ILE A 262 -25.04 70.38 56.06
N SER A 263 -23.77 70.48 56.47
CA SER A 263 -23.23 71.67 57.15
C SER A 263 -23.47 72.96 56.35
N MET A 264 -23.17 72.94 55.04
CA MET A 264 -23.44 74.07 54.14
C MET A 264 -24.94 74.35 53.94
N THR A 265 -25.79 73.32 54.04
CA THR A 265 -27.24 73.45 53.93
C THR A 265 -27.85 74.06 55.19
N GLU A 266 -27.30 73.77 56.37
CA GLU A 266 -27.66 74.43 57.62
C GLU A 266 -27.22 75.91 57.63
N GLU A 267 -26.02 76.22 57.12
CA GLU A 267 -25.55 77.60 56.93
C GLU A 267 -26.46 78.38 55.95
N LEU A 268 -26.86 77.75 54.83
CA LEU A 268 -27.87 78.30 53.91
C LEU A 268 -29.23 78.51 54.56
N LYS A 269 -29.64 77.65 55.51
CA LYS A 269 -30.91 77.76 56.24
C LYS A 269 -30.89 78.98 57.16
N HIS A 270 -29.79 79.18 57.89
CA HIS A 270 -29.55 80.32 58.76
C HIS A 270 -29.45 81.66 57.97
N LEU A 271 -28.95 81.61 56.73
CA LEU A 271 -28.95 82.77 55.83
C LEU A 271 -30.35 83.08 55.25
N LYS A 272 -31.18 82.07 55.01
CA LYS A 272 -32.57 82.23 54.49
C LYS A 272 -33.56 82.74 55.54
N GLU A 273 -33.32 82.55 56.84
CA GLU A 273 -34.22 83.05 57.89
C GLU A 273 -34.27 84.59 58.01
N LEU A 274 -33.24 85.29 57.52
CA LEU A 274 -33.19 86.76 57.52
C LEU A 274 -34.03 87.44 56.42
N GLN A 275 -34.63 86.68 55.50
CA GLN A 275 -35.26 87.21 54.28
C GLN A 275 -36.73 86.79 54.15
N LYS A 276 -37.59 87.35 55.01
CA LYS A 276 -39.02 86.95 55.09
C LYS A 276 -39.99 88.11 54.91
N ASN A 277 -40.34 88.42 53.66
CA ASN A 277 -41.66 88.94 53.27
C ASN A 277 -41.90 88.89 51.74
N ASN A 278 -43.16 88.62 51.37
CA ASN A 278 -43.78 88.61 50.03
C ASN A 278 -43.43 87.50 49.01
N SER A 279 -44.41 86.59 48.84
CA SER A 279 -44.95 85.98 47.60
C SER A 279 -44.47 86.54 46.25
N GLY A 280 -44.26 85.79 45.15
CA GLY A 280 -44.47 84.37 44.77
C GLY A 280 -44.09 84.19 43.26
N ILE A 281 -44.47 83.21 42.43
CA ILE A 281 -45.37 82.03 42.43
C ILE A 281 -44.82 80.99 41.40
N SER A 282 -45.04 79.67 41.61
CA SER A 282 -44.91 78.53 40.65
C SER A 282 -43.63 78.38 39.80
N ALA A 283 -42.77 77.43 40.18
CA ALA A 283 -41.55 77.06 39.44
C ALA A 283 -41.57 75.62 38.86
N GLU A 284 -42.67 74.88 39.01
CA GLU A 284 -42.71 73.41 38.83
C GLU A 284 -42.71 72.93 37.36
N GLU A 285 -43.19 73.75 36.41
CA GLU A 285 -43.24 73.35 34.98
C GLU A 285 -41.93 73.64 34.22
N TYR A 286 -41.07 74.54 34.70
CA TYR A 286 -39.77 74.82 34.06
C TYR A 286 -38.74 73.71 34.33
N GLN A 287 -38.77 73.13 35.54
CA GLN A 287 -37.81 72.12 35.99
C GLN A 287 -37.89 70.82 35.15
N LYS A 288 -39.11 70.38 34.79
CA LYS A 288 -39.32 69.21 33.90
C LYS A 288 -38.75 69.39 32.49
N ILE A 289 -38.64 70.62 31.99
CA ILE A 289 -38.09 70.87 30.65
C ILE A 289 -36.56 70.75 30.66
N VAL A 290 -35.90 71.16 31.75
CA VAL A 290 -34.43 71.04 31.90
C VAL A 290 -34.00 69.58 32.02
N GLU A 291 -34.70 68.75 32.81
CA GLU A 291 -34.40 67.31 32.95
C GLU A 291 -34.53 66.53 31.62
N ILE A 292 -35.45 66.92 30.75
CA ILE A 292 -35.65 66.30 29.43
C ILE A 292 -34.58 66.80 28.42
N ASP A 293 -34.19 68.08 28.48
CA ASP A 293 -33.09 68.67 27.70
C ASP A 293 -31.75 67.96 28.03
N GLU A 294 -31.45 67.73 29.31
CA GLU A 294 -30.24 67.01 29.74
C GLU A 294 -30.23 65.52 29.36
N LYS A 295 -31.37 64.81 29.48
CA LYS A 295 -31.47 63.42 29.00
C LYS A 295 -31.26 63.31 27.49
N SER A 296 -31.85 64.23 26.71
CA SER A 296 -31.61 64.32 25.26
C SER A 296 -30.14 64.57 24.96
N LYS A 297 -29.49 65.45 25.73
CA LYS A 297 -28.08 65.79 25.58
C LYS A 297 -27.15 64.62 25.90
N ASN A 298 -27.38 63.89 27.00
CA ASN A 298 -26.62 62.69 27.37
C ASN A 298 -26.76 61.57 26.34
N PHE A 299 -27.98 61.33 25.81
CA PHE A 299 -28.14 60.35 24.72
C PHE A 299 -27.47 60.81 23.43
N LYS A 300 -27.46 62.11 23.12
CA LYS A 300 -26.73 62.68 21.97
C LYS A 300 -25.21 62.68 22.15
N GLU A 301 -24.69 62.79 23.37
CA GLU A 301 -23.26 62.62 23.68
C GLU A 301 -22.85 61.15 23.58
N LYS A 302 -23.64 60.22 24.12
CA LYS A 302 -23.38 58.77 23.96
C LYS A 302 -23.51 58.29 22.50
N LEU A 303 -24.44 58.87 21.74
CA LEU A 303 -24.54 58.68 20.29
C LEU A 303 -23.30 59.24 19.56
N LYS A 304 -22.75 60.37 20.02
CA LYS A 304 -21.50 60.93 19.49
C LYS A 304 -20.30 60.06 19.80
N GLU A 305 -20.15 59.55 21.03
CA GLU A 305 -19.07 58.59 21.37
C GLU A 305 -19.11 57.36 20.45
N LEU A 306 -20.30 56.77 20.27
CA LEU A 306 -20.51 55.63 19.36
C LEU A 306 -20.39 55.97 17.86
N GLN A 307 -20.39 57.25 17.49
CA GLN A 307 -20.16 57.74 16.12
C GLN A 307 -18.74 58.25 15.88
N PHE A 308 -17.93 58.48 16.92
CA PHE A 308 -16.58 59.04 16.79
C PHE A 308 -15.47 57.99 16.66
N GLU A 309 -15.78 56.69 16.76
CA GLU A 309 -14.92 55.64 16.21
C GLU A 309 -15.08 55.59 14.68
N ASP A 310 -14.52 56.61 14.03
CA ASP A 310 -14.52 56.71 12.57
C ASP A 310 -13.76 55.51 11.98
N VAL A 311 -14.35 54.88 10.97
CA VAL A 311 -13.85 53.64 10.38
C VAL A 311 -12.63 53.99 9.51
N THR A 312 -11.48 54.14 10.17
CA THR A 312 -10.18 54.16 9.49
C THR A 312 -10.03 52.85 8.73
N GLY A 313 -10.15 52.96 7.41
CA GLY A 313 -10.27 51.82 6.51
C GLY A 313 -9.00 51.00 6.47
N ASP A 314 -8.93 49.99 7.33
CA ASP A 314 -8.03 48.87 7.13
C ASP A 314 -8.42 48.20 5.80
N LYS A 315 -7.48 48.21 4.85
CA LYS A 315 -7.77 47.82 3.47
C LYS A 315 -8.18 46.36 3.46
N SER A 316 -9.45 46.11 3.11
CA SER A 316 -9.99 44.77 3.05
C SER A 316 -9.07 43.85 2.25
N ILE A 317 -8.47 42.86 2.93
CA ILE A 317 -8.03 41.64 2.25
C ILE A 317 -9.32 41.04 1.69
N ASP A 318 -9.48 41.21 0.39
CA ASP A 318 -10.67 40.82 -0.35
C ASP A 318 -10.91 39.31 -0.15
N GLY A 319 -12.16 38.89 0.05
CA GLY A 319 -12.50 37.46 0.12
C GLY A 319 -12.04 36.69 -1.13
N ARG A 320 -11.87 37.40 -2.27
CA ARG A 320 -11.22 36.88 -3.48
C ARG A 320 -9.77 36.43 -3.24
N TYR A 321 -8.98 37.10 -2.40
CA TYR A 321 -7.59 36.72 -2.11
C TYR A 321 -7.51 35.39 -1.33
N TYR A 322 -8.37 35.20 -0.32
CA TYR A 322 -8.45 33.93 0.41
C TYR A 322 -8.89 32.77 -0.51
N ASN A 323 -9.90 32.99 -1.35
CA ASN A 323 -10.37 31.99 -2.30
C ASN A 323 -9.34 31.69 -3.40
N GLN A 324 -8.54 32.69 -3.80
CA GLN A 324 -7.44 32.53 -4.74
C GLN A 324 -6.33 31.66 -4.12
N LEU A 325 -5.84 31.99 -2.91
CA LEU A 325 -4.89 31.17 -2.15
C LEU A 325 -5.35 29.70 -1.99
N LEU A 326 -6.62 29.48 -1.68
CA LEU A 326 -7.18 28.13 -1.58
C LEU A 326 -7.19 27.39 -2.93
N SER A 327 -7.46 28.08 -4.03
CA SER A 327 -7.38 27.51 -5.37
C SER A 327 -5.93 27.15 -5.73
N ASP A 328 -5.00 28.07 -5.50
CA ASP A 328 -3.57 27.92 -5.79
C ASP A 328 -2.95 26.75 -5.00
N TYR A 329 -3.27 26.64 -3.70
CA TYR A 329 -2.87 25.51 -2.85
C TYR A 329 -3.34 24.17 -3.42
N ASN A 330 -4.61 24.08 -3.83
CA ASN A 330 -5.17 22.85 -4.38
C ASN A 330 -4.56 22.47 -5.74
N GLU A 331 -4.21 23.45 -6.58
CA GLU A 331 -3.50 23.18 -7.84
C GLU A 331 -2.06 22.70 -7.59
N VAL A 332 -1.28 23.37 -6.75
CA VAL A 332 0.10 22.96 -6.41
C VAL A 332 0.11 21.55 -5.80
N LYS A 333 -0.80 21.25 -4.88
CA LYS A 333 -0.96 19.91 -4.28
C LYS A 333 -1.31 18.83 -5.31
N ARG A 334 -2.17 19.16 -6.30
CA ARG A 334 -2.50 18.26 -7.42
C ARG A 334 -1.29 18.02 -8.31
N LEU A 335 -0.48 19.05 -8.60
CA LEU A 335 0.73 18.94 -9.40
C LEU A 335 1.81 18.12 -8.67
N ASN A 336 2.02 18.34 -7.38
CA ASN A 336 2.96 17.56 -6.55
C ASN A 336 2.60 16.07 -6.54
N LYS A 337 1.32 15.74 -6.31
CA LYS A 337 0.83 14.35 -6.41
C LYS A 337 1.10 13.75 -7.80
N ARG A 338 0.86 14.51 -8.88
CA ARG A 338 1.07 14.04 -10.24
C ARG A 338 2.56 13.86 -10.59
N ILE A 339 3.45 14.71 -10.08
CA ILE A 339 4.91 14.50 -10.20
C ILE A 339 5.34 13.20 -9.52
N LEU A 340 4.81 12.90 -8.32
CA LEU A 340 5.11 11.65 -7.60
C LEU A 340 4.65 10.42 -8.39
N GLU A 341 3.43 10.44 -8.95
CA GLU A 341 2.93 9.39 -9.85
C GLU A 341 3.87 9.19 -11.05
N LEU A 342 4.23 10.27 -11.76
CA LEU A 342 5.15 10.19 -12.89
C LEU A 342 6.54 9.69 -12.49
N ASN A 343 7.06 10.08 -11.33
CA ASN A 343 8.35 9.62 -10.81
C ASN A 343 8.38 8.11 -10.51
N SER A 344 7.26 7.52 -10.11
CA SER A 344 7.17 6.07 -9.85
C SER A 344 7.36 5.19 -11.10
N ILE A 345 7.09 5.73 -12.30
CA ILE A 345 7.12 4.99 -13.57
C ILE A 345 8.51 5.08 -14.22
N ASN A 346 9.24 3.97 -14.36
CA ASN A 346 10.61 3.96 -14.90
C ASN A 346 10.72 3.25 -16.26
N TYR A 347 10.27 3.93 -17.33
CA TYR A 347 10.36 3.42 -18.70
C TYR A 347 11.79 3.11 -19.16
N SER A 348 12.79 3.88 -18.71
CA SER A 348 14.20 3.64 -19.05
C SER A 348 14.69 2.26 -18.58
N LYS A 349 14.24 1.81 -17.41
CA LYS A 349 14.58 0.48 -16.87
C LYS A 349 13.90 -0.65 -17.65
N GLU A 350 12.63 -0.48 -18.04
CA GLU A 350 11.92 -1.43 -18.91
C GLU A 350 12.61 -1.57 -20.28
N MET A 351 13.03 -0.45 -20.87
CA MET A 351 13.78 -0.44 -22.13
C MET A 351 15.16 -1.10 -21.98
N GLU A 352 15.85 -0.91 -20.86
CA GLU A 352 17.13 -1.58 -20.58
C GLU A 352 16.96 -3.11 -20.58
N ILE A 353 15.93 -3.63 -19.90
CA ILE A 353 15.61 -5.06 -19.87
C ILE A 353 15.37 -5.58 -21.30
N LEU A 354 14.48 -4.92 -22.05
CA LEU A 354 14.16 -5.32 -23.44
C LEU A 354 15.38 -5.23 -24.38
N SER A 355 16.28 -4.28 -24.17
CA SER A 355 17.50 -4.15 -24.98
C SER A 355 18.45 -5.36 -24.82
N ARG A 356 18.48 -5.99 -23.63
CA ARG A 356 19.25 -7.22 -23.39
C ARG A 356 18.66 -8.39 -24.16
N ASP A 357 17.32 -8.49 -24.23
CA ASP A 357 16.63 -9.52 -25.01
C ASP A 357 16.87 -9.37 -26.51
N ILE A 358 16.99 -8.14 -27.03
CA ILE A 358 17.42 -7.88 -28.41
C ILE A 358 18.84 -8.42 -28.64
N ILE A 359 19.81 -8.14 -27.76
CA ILE A 359 21.20 -8.60 -27.92
C ILE A 359 21.26 -10.13 -27.99
N VAL A 360 20.53 -10.82 -27.10
CA VAL A 360 20.45 -12.30 -27.08
C VAL A 360 19.80 -12.83 -28.36
N SER A 361 18.67 -12.25 -28.77
CA SER A 361 17.90 -12.71 -29.94
C SER A 361 18.65 -12.45 -31.26
N THR A 362 19.33 -11.30 -31.37
CA THR A 362 20.17 -10.93 -32.52
C THR A 362 21.41 -11.81 -32.61
N SER A 363 22.04 -12.13 -31.48
CA SER A 363 23.14 -13.11 -31.43
C SER A 363 22.69 -14.50 -31.90
N LYS A 364 21.49 -14.94 -31.50
CA LYS A 364 20.89 -16.20 -31.96
C LYS A 364 20.59 -16.19 -33.46
N ALA A 365 20.03 -15.09 -33.98
CA ALA A 365 19.80 -14.90 -35.41
C ALA A 365 21.11 -14.97 -36.22
N ASN A 366 22.14 -14.23 -35.82
CA ASN A 366 23.43 -14.20 -36.52
C ASN A 366 24.15 -15.57 -36.49
N LYS A 367 24.10 -16.29 -35.37
CA LYS A 367 24.60 -17.68 -35.28
C LYS A 367 23.89 -18.62 -36.24
N ASN A 368 22.59 -18.46 -36.44
CA ASN A 368 21.83 -19.27 -37.40
C ASN A 368 22.06 -18.85 -38.86
N LEU A 369 22.24 -17.56 -39.14
CA LEU A 369 22.68 -17.07 -40.45
C LEU A 369 24.04 -17.68 -40.85
N ALA A 370 25.01 -17.69 -39.93
CA ALA A 370 26.32 -18.29 -40.17
C ALA A 370 26.22 -19.81 -40.49
N LYS A 371 25.37 -20.54 -39.76
CA LYS A 371 25.09 -21.96 -40.05
C LYS A 371 24.49 -22.19 -41.43
N ILE A 372 23.58 -21.31 -41.88
CA ILE A 372 22.96 -21.36 -43.23
C ILE A 372 24.03 -21.15 -44.32
N ILE A 373 24.88 -20.14 -44.16
CA ILE A 373 25.96 -19.85 -45.12
C ILE A 373 26.94 -21.04 -45.20
N PHE A 374 27.35 -21.58 -44.05
CA PHE A 374 28.24 -22.73 -43.99
C PHE A 374 27.64 -23.99 -44.61
N SER A 375 26.35 -24.27 -44.37
CA SER A 375 25.69 -25.45 -44.94
C SER A 375 25.51 -25.34 -46.46
N LEU A 376 25.20 -24.16 -46.99
CA LEU A 376 25.15 -23.91 -48.44
C LEU A 376 26.54 -24.03 -49.10
N PHE A 377 27.59 -23.53 -48.44
CA PHE A 377 28.98 -23.71 -48.90
C PHE A 377 29.37 -25.20 -48.95
N LEU A 378 28.99 -25.98 -47.94
CA LEU A 378 29.24 -27.42 -47.89
C LEU A 378 28.56 -28.18 -49.04
N VAL A 379 27.31 -27.82 -49.38
CA VAL A 379 26.59 -28.36 -50.56
C VAL A 379 27.34 -28.05 -51.87
N GLY A 380 27.84 -26.82 -52.03
CA GLY A 380 28.66 -26.43 -53.19
C GLY A 380 29.96 -27.24 -53.28
N LEU A 381 30.66 -27.43 -52.16
CA LEU A 381 31.88 -28.24 -52.08
C LEU A 381 31.63 -29.71 -52.47
N ILE A 382 30.51 -30.28 -52.04
CA ILE A 382 30.11 -31.65 -52.40
C ILE A 382 29.82 -31.75 -53.91
N ALA A 383 29.10 -30.78 -54.48
CA ALA A 383 28.78 -30.76 -55.91
C ALA A 383 30.05 -30.64 -56.78
N VAL A 384 31.00 -29.76 -56.42
CA VAL A 384 32.28 -29.63 -57.13
C VAL A 384 33.13 -30.91 -56.98
N SER A 385 33.22 -31.49 -55.78
CA SER A 385 33.95 -32.74 -55.56
C SER A 385 33.35 -33.91 -56.33
N SER A 386 32.02 -33.99 -56.41
CA SER A 386 31.29 -34.97 -57.21
C SER A 386 31.68 -34.91 -58.69
N LEU A 387 31.86 -33.71 -59.25
CA LEU A 387 32.26 -33.51 -60.65
C LEU A 387 33.72 -33.92 -60.88
N ILE A 388 34.64 -33.47 -60.02
CA ILE A 388 36.08 -33.78 -60.11
C ILE A 388 36.33 -35.29 -60.05
N PHE A 389 35.73 -35.98 -59.07
CA PHE A 389 35.94 -37.41 -58.86
C PHE A 389 34.96 -38.32 -59.63
N LYS A 390 34.04 -37.74 -60.42
CA LYS A 390 32.96 -38.46 -61.15
C LYS A 390 32.08 -39.36 -60.27
N LYS A 391 31.96 -39.05 -58.97
CA LYS A 391 31.23 -39.84 -57.96
C LYS A 391 29.88 -39.20 -57.61
N TYR A 392 28.94 -39.26 -58.57
CA TYR A 392 27.65 -38.57 -58.49
C TYR A 392 26.76 -38.97 -57.31
N TYR A 393 26.92 -40.17 -56.77
CA TYR A 393 26.15 -40.67 -55.62
C TYR A 393 26.39 -39.86 -54.33
N ILE A 394 27.50 -39.13 -54.21
CA ILE A 394 27.82 -38.33 -53.02
C ILE A 394 26.84 -37.15 -52.84
N ASN A 395 26.19 -36.68 -53.91
CA ASN A 395 25.20 -35.59 -53.85
C ASN A 395 23.94 -35.94 -53.03
N VAL A 396 23.70 -37.21 -52.69
CA VAL A 396 22.62 -37.59 -51.77
C VAL A 396 22.82 -36.95 -50.38
N ILE A 397 24.07 -36.73 -49.95
CA ILE A 397 24.41 -36.05 -48.70
C ILE A 397 23.91 -34.59 -48.71
N SER A 398 23.94 -33.93 -49.87
CA SER A 398 23.46 -32.56 -50.03
C SER A 398 21.98 -32.39 -49.68
N ILE A 399 21.15 -33.42 -49.85
CA ILE A 399 19.71 -33.37 -49.51
C ILE A 399 19.52 -33.19 -48.00
N PHE A 400 20.24 -33.95 -47.18
CA PHE A 400 20.21 -33.82 -45.72
C PHE A 400 20.73 -32.45 -45.25
N ILE A 401 21.77 -31.93 -45.89
CA ILE A 401 22.32 -30.60 -45.58
C ILE A 401 21.30 -29.50 -45.96
N LEU A 402 20.56 -29.64 -47.07
CA LEU A 402 19.51 -28.71 -47.46
C LEU A 402 18.32 -28.71 -46.47
N ILE A 403 17.91 -29.88 -45.97
CA ILE A 403 16.89 -29.99 -44.91
C ILE A 403 17.36 -29.29 -43.62
N TYR A 404 18.62 -29.52 -43.20
CA TYR A 404 19.21 -28.80 -42.07
C TYR A 404 19.25 -27.27 -42.30
N THR A 405 19.59 -26.84 -43.52
CA THR A 405 19.60 -25.43 -43.92
C THR A 405 18.21 -24.81 -43.79
N TYR A 406 17.16 -25.50 -44.25
CA TYR A 406 15.78 -25.06 -44.15
C TYR A 406 15.32 -24.86 -42.69
N LEU A 407 15.63 -25.79 -41.79
CA LEU A 407 15.31 -25.66 -40.37
C LEU A 407 16.01 -24.44 -39.73
N ARG A 408 17.27 -24.16 -40.10
CA ARG A 408 17.98 -22.97 -39.63
C ARG A 408 17.41 -21.67 -40.21
N ILE A 409 16.89 -21.68 -41.44
CA ILE A 409 16.15 -20.54 -42.03
C ILE A 409 14.87 -20.25 -41.22
N ALA A 410 14.14 -21.27 -40.78
CA ALA A 410 12.96 -21.09 -39.94
C ALA A 410 13.32 -20.47 -38.57
N GLU A 411 14.32 -21.01 -37.86
CA GLU A 411 14.80 -20.42 -36.61
C GLU A 411 15.35 -18.98 -36.77
N TYR A 412 16.01 -18.68 -37.90
CA TYR A 412 16.48 -17.33 -38.22
C TYR A 412 15.31 -16.35 -38.35
N LYS A 413 14.25 -16.72 -39.08
CA LYS A 413 13.02 -15.91 -39.21
C LYS A 413 12.39 -15.64 -37.84
N ILE A 414 12.16 -16.69 -37.04
CA ILE A 414 11.56 -16.56 -35.70
C ILE A 414 12.38 -15.61 -34.82
N SER A 415 13.71 -15.77 -34.80
CA SER A 415 14.60 -14.92 -34.00
C SER A 415 14.56 -13.45 -34.45
N LYS A 416 14.46 -13.20 -35.77
CA LYS A 416 14.35 -11.86 -36.36
C LYS A 416 12.98 -11.21 -36.10
N ASP A 417 11.91 -11.99 -36.11
CA ASP A 417 10.56 -11.50 -35.79
C ASP A 417 10.38 -11.21 -34.30
N VAL A 418 11.07 -11.95 -33.42
CA VAL A 418 11.18 -11.58 -31.98
C VAL A 418 11.88 -10.23 -31.84
N VAL A 419 13.05 -10.03 -32.47
CA VAL A 419 13.77 -8.75 -32.44
C VAL A 419 12.87 -7.60 -32.87
N LYS A 420 12.20 -7.70 -34.03
CA LYS A 420 11.26 -6.66 -34.51
C LYS A 420 10.13 -6.33 -33.52
N ARG A 421 9.55 -7.33 -32.86
CA ARG A 421 8.49 -7.10 -31.86
C ARG A 421 9.03 -6.38 -30.62
N VAL A 422 10.23 -6.72 -30.18
CA VAL A 422 10.87 -6.07 -29.03
C VAL A 422 11.32 -4.64 -29.38
N GLU A 423 11.86 -4.41 -30.58
CA GLU A 423 12.16 -3.08 -31.12
C GLU A 423 10.90 -2.19 -31.13
N SER A 424 9.79 -2.68 -31.69
CA SER A 424 8.50 -1.97 -31.67
C SER A 424 8.00 -1.65 -30.25
N ARG A 425 8.30 -2.50 -29.27
CA ARG A 425 7.92 -2.29 -27.86
C ARG A 425 8.82 -1.27 -27.17
N ILE A 426 10.10 -1.21 -27.53
CA ILE A 426 11.03 -0.17 -27.10
C ILE A 426 10.63 1.18 -27.69
N ASP A 427 10.21 1.25 -28.95
CA ASP A 427 9.67 2.46 -29.58
C ASP A 427 8.39 2.98 -28.89
N GLU A 428 7.50 2.08 -28.45
CA GLU A 428 6.33 2.44 -27.62
C GLU A 428 6.76 3.04 -26.28
N TYR A 429 7.75 2.43 -25.59
CA TYR A 429 8.26 2.97 -24.33
C TYR A 429 9.05 4.27 -24.50
N HIS A 430 9.77 4.48 -25.61
CA HIS A 430 10.34 5.78 -25.97
C HIS A 430 9.25 6.85 -26.06
N LYS A 431 8.18 6.61 -26.84
CA LYS A 431 7.06 7.56 -26.97
C LYS A 431 6.39 7.86 -25.64
N LEU A 432 6.24 6.87 -24.75
CA LEU A 432 5.70 7.06 -23.40
C LEU A 432 6.66 7.85 -22.49
N SER A 433 7.97 7.65 -22.63
CA SER A 433 9.01 8.41 -21.93
C SER A 433 9.08 9.88 -22.40
N ASP A 434 8.95 10.10 -23.71
CA ASP A 434 8.91 11.44 -24.30
C ASP A 434 7.62 12.17 -23.91
N ALA A 435 6.47 11.49 -23.93
CA ALA A 435 5.20 12.03 -23.46
C ALA A 435 5.25 12.40 -21.97
N LYS A 436 5.81 11.52 -21.12
CA LYS A 436 6.08 11.81 -19.70
C LYS A 436 7.00 13.02 -19.52
N THR A 437 8.03 13.15 -20.34
CA THR A 437 8.98 14.27 -20.27
C THR A 437 8.35 15.58 -20.73
N ALA A 438 7.47 15.53 -21.75
CA ALA A 438 6.68 16.67 -22.19
C ALA A 438 5.61 17.07 -21.16
N GLU A 439 4.98 16.11 -20.48
CA GLU A 439 4.05 16.35 -19.36
C GLU A 439 4.80 17.05 -18.21
N LYS A 440 5.96 16.52 -17.80
CA LYS A 440 6.83 17.17 -16.80
C LYS A 440 7.19 18.60 -17.19
N LYS A 441 7.66 18.85 -18.43
CA LYS A 441 7.99 20.21 -18.89
C LYS A 441 6.81 21.18 -18.84
N LYS A 442 5.57 20.71 -19.07
CA LYS A 442 4.37 21.54 -18.89
C LYS A 442 4.14 21.84 -17.41
N MET A 443 4.30 20.85 -16.55
CA MET A 443 4.20 21.03 -15.10
C MET A 443 5.30 21.97 -14.58
N ASP A 444 6.54 21.88 -15.06
CA ASP A 444 7.63 22.79 -14.69
C ASP A 444 7.27 24.26 -15.02
N VAL A 445 6.59 24.51 -16.16
CA VAL A 445 6.04 25.83 -16.52
C VAL A 445 4.87 26.25 -15.63
N GLU A 446 4.05 25.31 -15.15
CA GLU A 446 2.98 25.60 -14.19
C GLU A 446 3.55 25.89 -12.79
N PHE A 447 4.53 25.12 -12.32
CA PHE A 447 5.28 25.39 -11.10
C PHE A 447 5.99 26.74 -11.15
N GLN A 448 6.64 27.10 -12.26
CA GLN A 448 7.28 28.41 -12.39
C GLN A 448 6.30 29.58 -12.24
N LYS A 449 5.07 29.48 -12.78
CA LYS A 449 4.03 30.50 -12.52
C LYS A 449 3.72 30.66 -11.03
N PHE A 450 3.79 29.60 -10.24
CA PHE A 450 3.59 29.66 -8.79
C PHE A 450 4.84 30.14 -8.04
N LEU A 451 6.04 29.71 -8.44
CA LEU A 451 7.32 30.20 -7.90
C LEU A 451 7.45 31.73 -8.10
N ASP A 452 7.20 32.23 -9.31
CA ASP A 452 7.15 33.66 -9.63
C ASP A 452 6.08 34.40 -8.81
N LYS A 453 4.88 33.81 -8.69
CA LYS A 453 3.72 34.42 -8.01
C LYS A 453 3.89 34.51 -6.49
N TYR A 454 4.58 33.56 -5.87
CA TYR A 454 4.80 33.51 -4.42
C TYR A 454 6.22 33.94 -3.99
N ASN A 455 7.10 34.18 -4.97
CA ASN A 455 8.50 34.56 -4.82
C ASN A 455 9.31 33.53 -4.00
N VAL A 456 9.28 32.27 -4.45
CA VAL A 456 9.92 31.11 -3.81
C VAL A 456 10.95 30.50 -4.76
N ASP A 457 12.15 30.20 -4.27
CA ASP A 457 13.26 29.71 -5.11
C ASP A 457 13.20 28.21 -5.44
N ASP A 458 12.44 27.41 -4.67
CA ASP A 458 12.37 25.94 -4.79
C ASP A 458 10.94 25.41 -4.70
N ILE A 459 10.59 24.46 -5.59
CA ILE A 459 9.33 23.70 -5.60
C ILE A 459 9.12 22.96 -4.28
N ALA A 460 10.21 22.49 -3.64
CA ALA A 460 10.14 21.77 -2.36
C ALA A 460 9.47 22.60 -1.24
N ASN A 461 9.69 23.92 -1.22
CA ASN A 461 9.16 24.82 -0.19
C ASN A 461 7.85 25.51 -0.62
N LEU A 462 7.44 25.36 -1.88
CA LEU A 462 6.30 26.08 -2.46
C LEU A 462 4.95 25.66 -1.83
N GLU A 463 4.74 24.36 -1.56
CA GLU A 463 3.50 23.90 -0.92
C GLU A 463 3.40 24.40 0.53
N ASP A 464 4.51 24.40 1.27
CA ASP A 464 4.59 24.88 2.65
C ASP A 464 4.41 26.40 2.75
N GLU A 465 5.03 27.18 1.86
CA GLU A 465 4.90 28.64 1.80
C GLU A 465 3.46 29.07 1.46
N ILE A 466 2.81 28.39 0.50
CA ILE A 466 1.40 28.66 0.16
C ILE A 466 0.49 28.22 1.32
N SER A 467 0.78 27.10 1.98
CA SER A 467 0.02 26.65 3.16
C SER A 467 0.13 27.66 4.31
N SER A 468 1.32 28.19 4.57
CA SER A 468 1.57 29.21 5.59
C SER A 468 0.78 30.49 5.30
N LYS A 469 0.90 31.04 4.09
CA LYS A 469 0.14 32.22 3.64
C LYS A 469 -1.38 31.99 3.64
N TRP A 470 -1.84 30.78 3.36
CA TRP A 470 -3.25 30.42 3.47
C TRP A 470 -3.75 30.38 4.92
N ASP A 471 -2.99 29.79 5.85
CA ASP A 471 -3.36 29.76 7.27
C ASP A 471 -3.30 31.15 7.93
N GLU A 472 -2.39 32.04 7.51
CA GLU A 472 -2.42 33.46 7.88
C GLU A 472 -3.67 34.17 7.34
N ALA A 473 -3.96 34.02 6.04
CA ALA A 473 -5.16 34.61 5.43
C ALA A 473 -6.46 34.09 6.04
N LYS A 474 -6.49 32.81 6.45
CA LYS A 474 -7.60 32.17 7.18
C LYS A 474 -7.80 32.79 8.56
N LYS A 475 -6.74 32.94 9.35
CA LYS A 475 -6.76 33.66 10.65
C LYS A 475 -7.25 35.10 10.47
N HIS A 476 -6.82 35.78 9.41
CA HIS A 476 -7.24 37.15 9.11
C HIS A 476 -8.72 37.24 8.69
N ASN A 477 -9.20 36.31 7.85
CA ASN A 477 -10.60 36.30 7.41
C ASN A 477 -11.56 36.04 8.58
N ILE A 478 -11.21 35.13 9.50
CA ILE A 478 -11.96 34.90 10.75
C ILE A 478 -12.02 36.20 11.60
N ARG A 479 -10.91 36.93 11.74
CA ARG A 479 -10.89 38.24 12.42
C ARG A 479 -11.78 39.28 11.75
N ILE A 480 -11.87 39.29 10.41
CA ILE A 480 -12.79 40.17 9.66
C ILE A 480 -14.24 39.81 9.95
N GLU A 481 -14.61 38.53 9.97
CA GLU A 481 -15.99 38.10 10.28
C GLU A 481 -16.41 38.42 11.72
N LEU A 482 -15.48 38.30 12.67
CA LEU A 482 -15.67 38.76 14.06
C LEU A 482 -15.89 40.29 14.11
N LYS A 483 -15.03 41.10 13.48
CA LYS A 483 -15.22 42.57 13.39
C LYS A 483 -16.54 42.96 12.70
N LYS A 484 -16.97 42.22 11.67
CA LYS A 484 -18.28 42.43 11.00
C LYS A 484 -19.46 42.14 11.92
N THR A 485 -19.38 41.10 12.75
CA THR A 485 -20.46 40.79 13.71
C THR A 485 -20.48 41.76 14.89
N GLU A 486 -19.33 42.29 15.33
CA GLU A 486 -19.24 43.37 16.32
C GLU A 486 -19.79 44.71 15.79
N THR A 487 -19.40 45.11 14.58
CA THR A 487 -19.94 46.34 13.95
C THR A 487 -21.45 46.24 13.69
N ALA A 488 -21.96 45.07 13.31
CA ALA A 488 -23.41 44.83 13.22
C ALA A 488 -24.14 44.91 14.57
N LYS A 489 -23.49 44.55 15.70
CA LYS A 489 -24.04 44.78 17.05
C LYS A 489 -24.06 46.29 17.38
N LYS A 490 -22.94 47.00 17.19
CA LYS A 490 -22.85 48.46 17.40
C LYS A 490 -23.89 49.24 16.57
N GLN A 491 -24.12 48.84 15.32
CA GLN A 491 -25.13 49.48 14.46
C GLN A 491 -26.57 49.33 15.00
N LYS A 492 -26.94 48.15 15.54
CA LYS A 492 -28.25 47.95 16.18
C LYS A 492 -28.42 48.79 17.44
N GLU A 493 -27.34 48.99 18.20
CA GLU A 493 -27.34 49.84 19.39
C GLU A 493 -27.49 51.34 19.05
N ILE A 494 -26.83 51.79 17.97
CA ILE A 494 -27.03 53.14 17.41
C ILE A 494 -28.48 53.33 16.91
N GLU A 495 -29.06 52.32 16.26
CA GLU A 495 -30.45 52.36 15.78
C GLU A 495 -31.45 52.43 16.95
N PHE A 496 -31.22 51.68 18.03
CA PHE A 496 -31.97 51.77 19.27
C PHE A 496 -31.89 53.18 19.90
N LEU A 497 -30.68 53.74 20.04
CA LEU A 497 -30.48 55.09 20.61
C LEU A 497 -31.13 56.19 19.76
N LYS A 498 -31.13 56.06 18.43
CA LYS A 498 -31.85 57.00 17.54
C LYS A 498 -33.36 56.98 17.80
N ASN A 499 -33.96 55.80 17.92
CA ASN A 499 -35.39 55.66 18.21
C ASN A 499 -35.80 56.25 19.58
N GLU A 500 -34.93 56.16 20.60
CA GLU A 500 -35.19 56.80 21.89
C GLU A 500 -35.04 58.34 21.83
N ILE A 501 -34.07 58.86 21.07
CA ILE A 501 -33.94 60.31 20.82
C ILE A 501 -35.19 60.85 20.09
N GLU A 502 -35.68 60.13 19.07
CA GLU A 502 -36.87 60.52 18.30
C GLU A 502 -38.13 60.60 19.19
N LYS A 503 -38.32 59.64 20.11
CA LYS A 503 -39.41 59.69 21.11
C LYS A 503 -39.34 60.95 21.98
N ILE A 504 -38.14 61.30 22.46
CA ILE A 504 -37.90 62.49 23.29
C ILE A 504 -38.16 63.78 22.50
N GLU A 505 -37.75 63.84 21.23
CA GLU A 505 -37.99 65.01 20.38
C GLU A 505 -39.47 65.22 20.06
N VAL A 506 -40.26 64.14 19.89
CA VAL A 506 -41.73 64.20 19.78
C VAL A 506 -42.37 64.71 21.08
N GLU A 507 -41.83 64.35 22.24
CA GLU A 507 -42.33 64.83 23.54
C GLU A 507 -42.03 66.32 23.77
N ILE A 508 -40.82 66.77 23.42
CA ILE A 508 -40.43 68.18 23.41
C ILE A 508 -41.36 68.99 22.49
N GLN A 509 -41.64 68.51 21.27
CA GLN A 509 -42.55 69.21 20.34
C GLN A 509 -43.97 69.37 20.91
N ARG A 510 -44.52 68.36 21.60
CA ARG A 510 -45.83 68.48 22.27
C ARG A 510 -45.83 69.61 23.32
N ILE A 511 -44.73 69.76 24.08
CA ILE A 511 -44.60 70.78 25.12
C ILE A 511 -44.46 72.19 24.51
N CYS A 512 -43.71 72.34 23.41
CA CYS A 512 -43.59 73.61 22.69
C CYS A 512 -44.92 74.07 22.08
N VAL A 513 -45.67 73.16 21.44
CA VAL A 513 -47.00 73.45 20.88
C VAL A 513 -48.01 73.87 21.97
N LYS A 514 -47.95 73.28 23.16
CA LYS A 514 -48.82 73.63 24.29
C LYS A 514 -48.58 75.05 24.84
N ASN A 515 -47.41 75.63 24.58
CA ASN A 515 -46.98 76.92 25.16
C ASN A 515 -46.84 78.07 24.14
N ASN A 516 -47.25 77.87 22.88
CA ASN A 516 -47.14 78.86 21.80
C ASN A 516 -45.71 79.43 21.60
N VAL A 517 -44.68 78.58 21.65
CA VAL A 517 -43.28 78.97 21.39
C VAL A 517 -42.63 78.05 20.37
N SER A 518 -41.90 78.63 19.42
CA SER A 518 -41.23 77.92 18.31
C SER A 518 -39.91 77.26 18.70
N THR A 519 -39.19 77.80 19.70
CA THR A 519 -37.81 77.37 20.01
C THR A 519 -37.53 77.37 21.51
N ILE A 520 -36.75 76.39 22.00
CA ILE A 520 -36.27 76.33 23.40
C ILE A 520 -35.48 77.60 23.79
N LEU A 521 -34.78 78.21 22.83
CA LEU A 521 -34.03 79.46 23.04
C LEU A 521 -34.93 80.67 23.33
N GLU A 522 -36.03 80.84 22.60
CA GLU A 522 -36.99 81.94 22.84
C GLU A 522 -37.64 81.85 24.24
N LEU A 523 -37.82 80.62 24.73
CA LEU A 523 -38.36 80.33 26.07
C LEU A 523 -37.33 80.65 27.17
N LYS A 524 -36.04 80.36 26.92
CA LYS A 524 -34.92 80.73 27.81
C LYS A 524 -34.60 82.23 27.79
N GLU A 525 -34.83 82.95 26.68
CA GLU A 525 -34.61 84.41 26.60
C GLU A 525 -35.68 85.24 27.33
N LYS A 526 -36.97 84.89 27.21
CA LYS A 526 -38.05 85.61 27.93
C LYS A 526 -37.87 85.60 29.45
N PHE A 527 -37.25 84.56 30.00
CA PHE A 527 -37.01 84.41 31.43
C PHE A 527 -35.76 85.17 31.92
N LYS A 528 -34.85 85.53 31.02
CA LYS A 528 -33.51 86.07 31.36
C LYS A 528 -33.47 87.58 31.59
N ASN A 529 -34.55 88.30 31.26
CA ASN A 529 -34.61 89.76 31.28
C ASN A 529 -35.22 90.37 32.57
N ASN A 530 -35.54 89.56 33.59
CA ASN A 530 -36.07 90.06 34.86
C ASN A 530 -35.15 89.65 36.03
N MET A 531 -34.83 90.64 36.88
CA MET A 531 -34.07 90.55 38.14
C MET A 531 -32.56 90.32 38.03
N ASP A 532 -31.82 91.40 37.80
CA ASP A 532 -30.47 91.59 38.35
C ASP A 532 -30.58 92.52 39.58
N SER A 533 -30.15 92.05 40.76
CA SER A 533 -29.51 92.81 41.87
C SER A 533 -29.97 92.41 43.29
N SER A 534 -29.11 91.74 44.07
CA SER A 534 -28.76 92.13 45.46
C SER A 534 -27.64 91.27 46.07
N SER A 535 -26.72 91.88 46.81
CA SER A 535 -25.43 91.30 47.27
C SER A 535 -25.49 90.37 48.50
N ILE A 536 -26.64 89.77 48.80
CA ILE A 536 -26.77 88.61 49.71
C ILE A 536 -27.07 87.34 48.91
N GLU A 537 -27.82 87.50 47.81
CA GLU A 537 -28.16 86.45 46.86
C GLU A 537 -26.91 85.82 46.23
N THR A 538 -25.83 86.61 46.04
CA THR A 538 -24.55 86.12 45.50
C THR A 538 -23.82 85.13 46.43
N LYS A 539 -23.99 85.24 47.76
CA LYS A 539 -23.45 84.25 48.72
C LYS A 539 -24.29 82.99 48.76
N ILE A 540 -25.61 83.13 48.71
CA ILE A 540 -26.55 82.01 48.60
C ILE A 540 -26.31 81.25 47.28
N GLN A 541 -26.13 81.95 46.16
CA GLN A 541 -25.74 81.39 44.87
C GLN A 541 -24.36 80.73 44.90
N GLY A 542 -23.38 81.31 45.60
CA GLY A 542 -22.05 80.72 45.79
C GLY A 542 -22.09 79.37 46.52
N LEU A 543 -22.78 79.31 47.67
CA LEU A 543 -22.98 78.08 48.43
C LEU A 543 -23.80 77.05 47.64
N ASN A 544 -24.92 77.46 47.02
CA ASN A 544 -25.72 76.60 46.14
C ASN A 544 -24.87 76.02 45.01
N LYS A 545 -24.01 76.82 44.36
CA LYS A 545 -23.15 76.38 43.26
C LYS A 545 -22.06 75.41 43.70
N ILE A 546 -21.50 75.56 44.90
CA ILE A 546 -20.57 74.57 45.44
C ILE A 546 -21.30 73.26 45.73
N ILE A 547 -22.49 73.31 46.37
CA ILE A 547 -23.34 72.13 46.59
C ILE A 547 -23.69 71.45 45.26
N GLU A 548 -24.08 72.21 44.24
CA GLU A 548 -24.37 71.72 42.88
C GLU A 548 -23.13 71.08 42.20
N LEU A 549 -21.94 71.66 42.38
CA LEU A 549 -20.67 71.14 41.88
C LEU A 549 -20.18 69.89 42.63
N THR A 550 -20.55 69.71 43.90
CA THR A 550 -20.27 68.48 44.67
C THR A 550 -21.29 67.39 44.30
N LEU A 551 -22.58 67.72 44.22
CA LEU A 551 -23.64 66.80 43.84
C LEU A 551 -23.52 66.30 42.39
N LYS A 552 -23.09 67.15 41.44
CA LYS A 552 -22.93 66.81 40.01
C LYS A 552 -24.16 66.11 39.39
N GLY A 553 -25.36 66.58 39.75
CA GLY A 553 -26.64 66.00 39.30
C GLY A 553 -27.09 64.73 40.03
N ARG A 554 -26.41 64.30 41.10
CA ARG A 554 -26.85 63.21 41.97
C ARG A 554 -27.82 63.70 43.05
N ASN A 555 -28.69 62.81 43.55
CA ASN A 555 -29.53 63.10 44.71
C ASN A 555 -28.66 63.15 45.99
N LEU A 556 -28.91 64.09 46.89
CA LEU A 556 -28.20 64.21 48.17
C LEU A 556 -28.26 62.91 48.99
N GLU A 557 -29.40 62.23 49.01
CA GLU A 557 -29.55 60.94 49.72
C GLU A 557 -28.67 59.82 49.12
N SER A 558 -28.25 59.93 47.85
CA SER A 558 -27.37 58.93 47.22
C SER A 558 -25.90 59.02 47.64
N LEU A 559 -25.55 60.05 48.42
CA LEU A 559 -24.24 60.17 49.07
C LEU A 559 -24.27 59.75 50.56
N ASN A 560 -25.45 59.44 51.10
CA ASN A 560 -25.60 59.03 52.50
C ASN A 560 -25.53 57.51 52.64
N HIS A 561 -24.36 57.02 53.01
CA HIS A 561 -24.08 55.60 53.26
C HIS A 561 -24.22 55.21 54.75
N GLY A 562 -24.43 56.19 55.64
CA GLY A 562 -24.67 55.99 57.07
C GLY A 562 -23.42 55.60 57.89
N ILE A 563 -22.23 56.03 57.45
CA ILE A 563 -20.93 55.62 58.01
C ILE A 563 -20.31 56.79 58.80
N ASP A 564 -19.61 56.48 59.89
CA ASP A 564 -18.84 57.45 60.68
C ASP A 564 -17.46 57.71 60.03
N VAL A 565 -17.08 58.98 59.84
CA VAL A 565 -15.94 59.36 58.99
C VAL A 565 -14.74 59.74 59.86
N CYS A 566 -13.74 58.87 59.90
CA CYS A 566 -12.42 59.13 60.49
C CYS A 566 -11.35 59.39 59.41
N ASP A 567 -10.26 60.06 59.78
CA ASP A 567 -9.15 60.40 58.88
C ASP A 567 -8.51 59.16 58.24
N ILE A 568 -8.54 59.08 56.90
CA ILE A 568 -7.91 58.02 56.09
C ILE A 568 -7.14 58.65 54.92
N GLU A 569 -5.95 58.13 54.63
CA GLU A 569 -5.09 58.60 53.52
C GLU A 569 -5.43 57.88 52.19
N ILE A 570 -6.22 58.55 51.35
CA ILE A 570 -6.94 57.96 50.18
C ILE A 570 -6.06 57.83 48.91
N LYS A 571 -4.86 57.21 49.01
CA LYS A 571 -3.96 57.06 47.84
C LYS A 571 -3.27 55.70 47.64
N ALA A 572 -3.09 54.87 48.67
CA ALA A 572 -2.28 53.65 48.54
C ALA A 572 -2.90 52.58 47.60
N ASP A 573 -4.17 52.23 47.82
CA ASP A 573 -4.79 51.05 47.20
C ASP A 573 -4.99 51.16 45.69
N LYS A 574 -5.09 52.38 45.13
CA LYS A 574 -5.28 52.60 43.68
C LYS A 574 -4.03 52.38 42.84
N ASP A 575 -2.86 52.64 43.41
CA ASP A 575 -1.60 52.36 42.72
C ASP A 575 -1.20 50.88 42.92
N GLN A 576 -1.46 50.31 44.09
CA GLN A 576 -1.35 48.86 44.33
C GLN A 576 -2.25 48.04 43.37
N LEU A 577 -3.50 48.46 43.11
CA LEU A 577 -4.36 47.78 42.15
C LEU A 577 -3.75 47.74 40.74
N LYS A 578 -3.15 48.84 40.27
CA LYS A 578 -2.49 48.88 38.95
C LYS A 578 -1.26 47.97 38.90
N GLU A 579 -0.48 47.91 39.97
CA GLU A 579 0.68 47.02 40.04
C GLU A 579 0.25 45.54 39.98
N LEU A 580 -0.83 45.18 40.69
CA LEU A 580 -1.41 43.83 40.64
C LEU A 580 -2.00 43.50 39.26
N GLU A 581 -2.71 44.44 38.60
CA GLU A 581 -3.21 44.25 37.23
C GLU A 581 -2.05 44.07 36.21
N ILE A 582 -0.91 44.73 36.43
CA ILE A 582 0.31 44.52 35.62
C ILE A 582 0.97 43.16 35.93
N GLU A 583 0.97 42.68 37.18
CA GLU A 583 1.46 41.35 37.53
C GLU A 583 0.57 40.25 36.93
N GLN A 584 -0.76 40.41 37.02
CA GLN A 584 -1.75 39.53 36.39
C GLN A 584 -1.51 39.40 34.88
N ALA A 585 -1.39 40.51 34.16
CA ALA A 585 -1.15 40.49 32.70
C ALA A 585 0.20 39.86 32.30
N LYS A 586 1.23 39.93 33.14
CA LYS A 586 2.49 39.19 32.93
C LYS A 586 2.28 37.69 33.15
N LEU A 587 1.59 37.33 34.21
CA LEU A 587 1.35 35.94 34.59
C LEU A 587 0.47 35.21 33.57
N GLU A 588 -0.60 35.86 33.07
CA GLU A 588 -1.43 35.35 31.96
C GLU A 588 -0.58 34.99 30.73
N LYS A 589 0.42 35.83 30.41
CA LYS A 589 1.35 35.58 29.30
C LYS A 589 2.28 34.40 29.57
N GLU A 590 2.81 34.28 30.78
CA GLU A 590 3.65 33.13 31.18
C GLU A 590 2.86 31.82 31.17
N ILE A 591 1.62 31.85 31.67
CA ILE A 591 0.64 30.76 31.60
C ILE A 591 0.40 30.36 30.13
N SER A 592 0.12 31.33 29.24
CA SER A 592 -0.09 31.05 27.81
C SER A 592 1.11 30.38 27.14
N ILE A 593 2.35 30.78 27.49
CA ILE A 593 3.57 30.13 26.97
C ILE A 593 3.68 28.69 27.51
N CYS A 594 3.35 28.48 28.78
CA CYS A 594 3.37 27.15 29.38
C CYS A 594 2.28 26.23 28.78
N GLU A 595 1.09 26.75 28.46
CA GLU A 595 0.05 26.01 27.75
C GLU A 595 0.46 25.60 26.32
N GLU A 596 1.23 26.41 25.61
CA GLU A 596 1.81 26.03 24.31
C GLU A 596 2.82 24.88 24.46
N LYS A 597 3.73 24.95 25.45
CA LYS A 597 4.64 23.84 25.78
C LYS A 597 3.88 22.55 26.11
N LEU A 598 2.78 22.63 26.87
CA LEU A 598 1.98 21.45 27.24
C LEU A 598 1.24 20.84 26.04
N LYS A 599 0.74 21.67 25.11
CA LYS A 599 0.17 21.18 23.83
C LYS A 599 1.21 20.48 22.96
N GLU A 600 2.43 21.03 22.88
CA GLU A 600 3.53 20.38 22.16
C GLU A 600 3.94 19.05 22.83
N LYS A 601 4.09 19.03 24.17
CA LYS A 601 4.32 17.81 24.96
C LYS A 601 3.27 16.74 24.66
N GLN A 602 1.97 17.10 24.62
CA GLN A 602 0.90 16.15 24.30
C GLN A 602 1.05 15.59 22.87
N SER A 603 1.28 16.44 21.86
CA SER A 603 1.52 15.99 20.49
C SER A 603 2.70 15.04 20.37
N LEU A 604 3.79 15.30 21.11
CA LEU A 604 4.97 14.43 21.16
C LEU A 604 4.69 13.09 21.84
N VAL A 605 3.80 13.04 22.85
CA VAL A 605 3.35 11.78 23.48
C VAL A 605 2.51 10.95 22.50
N GLU A 606 1.61 11.58 21.76
CA GLU A 606 0.77 10.91 20.75
C GLU A 606 1.63 10.30 19.62
N ASP A 607 2.57 11.08 19.07
CA ASP A 607 3.56 10.62 18.09
C ASP A 607 4.43 9.46 18.64
N LEU A 608 4.89 9.58 19.89
CA LEU A 608 5.71 8.56 20.55
C LEU A 608 4.94 7.24 20.71
N ASN A 609 3.68 7.29 21.10
CA ASN A 609 2.83 6.12 21.25
C ASN A 609 2.58 5.45 19.89
N TYR A 610 2.23 6.22 18.86
CA TYR A 610 2.08 5.71 17.50
C TYR A 610 3.36 5.04 16.98
N LYS A 611 4.54 5.62 17.25
CA LYS A 611 5.84 5.01 16.87
C LYS A 611 6.26 3.81 17.71
N LYS A 612 5.81 3.70 18.96
CA LYS A 612 5.97 2.48 19.77
C LYS A 612 5.07 1.35 19.26
N GLU A 613 3.84 1.65 18.84
CA GLU A 613 2.92 0.67 18.26
C GLU A 613 3.46 0.15 16.91
N GLU A 614 3.86 1.05 16.00
CA GLU A 614 4.50 0.68 14.71
C GLU A 614 5.78 -0.18 14.92
N LEU A 615 6.58 0.12 15.94
CA LEU A 615 7.76 -0.67 16.32
C LEU A 615 7.39 -2.06 16.87
N SER A 616 6.30 -2.15 17.65
CA SER A 616 5.78 -3.40 18.20
C SER A 616 5.30 -4.34 17.10
N GLU A 617 4.46 -3.85 16.16
CA GLU A 617 3.97 -4.63 15.01
C GLU A 617 5.13 -5.19 14.17
N LYS A 618 6.15 -4.37 13.88
CA LYS A 618 7.33 -4.79 13.11
C LYS A 618 8.14 -5.86 13.85
N THR A 619 8.21 -5.76 15.17
CA THR A 619 8.89 -6.73 16.03
C THR A 619 8.12 -8.06 16.10
N GLU A 620 6.80 -8.02 16.20
CA GLU A 620 5.96 -9.21 16.12
C GLU A 620 6.06 -9.90 14.75
N HIS A 621 5.99 -9.13 13.66
CA HIS A 621 6.13 -9.67 12.30
C HIS A 621 7.48 -10.35 12.07
N LYS A 622 8.56 -9.78 12.60
CA LYS A 622 9.89 -10.40 12.62
C LYS A 622 9.90 -11.70 13.42
N ASN A 623 9.28 -11.73 14.61
CA ASN A 623 9.19 -12.93 15.43
C ASN A 623 8.38 -14.04 14.72
N ALA A 624 7.30 -13.69 14.03
CA ALA A 624 6.53 -14.61 13.21
C ALA A 624 7.36 -15.19 12.04
N ILE A 625 8.11 -14.36 11.32
CA ILE A 625 9.03 -14.81 10.25
C ILE A 625 10.12 -15.73 10.81
N THR A 626 10.68 -15.39 11.98
CA THR A 626 11.74 -16.20 12.63
C THR A 626 11.21 -17.59 12.99
N ARG A 627 10.05 -17.66 13.66
CA ARG A 627 9.36 -18.93 13.98
C ARG A 627 9.00 -19.73 12.72
N ALA A 628 8.62 -19.07 11.63
CA ALA A 628 8.34 -19.74 10.36
C ALA A 628 9.61 -20.38 9.76
N ILE A 629 10.75 -19.69 9.77
CA ILE A 629 12.05 -20.24 9.33
C ILE A 629 12.43 -21.44 10.20
N GLU A 630 12.36 -21.32 11.52
CA GLU A 630 12.65 -22.41 12.46
C GLU A 630 11.75 -23.63 12.20
N LYS A 631 10.44 -23.42 12.00
CA LYS A 631 9.50 -24.51 11.76
C LYS A 631 9.71 -25.20 10.41
N ILE A 632 10.05 -24.45 9.36
CA ILE A 632 10.38 -25.04 8.05
C ILE A 632 11.68 -25.85 8.15
N LYS A 633 12.70 -25.38 8.89
CA LYS A 633 13.94 -26.13 9.14
C LYS A 633 13.66 -27.44 9.91
N GLU A 634 12.90 -27.38 11.00
CA GLU A 634 12.50 -28.57 11.78
C GLU A 634 11.74 -29.61 10.94
N LEU A 635 10.80 -29.18 10.09
CA LEU A 635 10.03 -30.07 9.23
C LEU A 635 10.87 -30.66 8.09
N SER A 636 11.79 -29.88 7.52
CA SER A 636 12.73 -30.36 6.49
C SER A 636 13.69 -31.42 7.06
N GLU A 637 14.23 -31.21 8.26
CA GLU A 637 15.08 -32.20 8.93
C GLU A 637 14.34 -33.51 9.21
N LYS A 638 13.10 -33.44 9.71
CA LYS A 638 12.24 -34.63 9.91
C LYS A 638 11.96 -35.37 8.60
N SER A 639 11.58 -34.63 7.56
CA SER A 639 11.35 -35.16 6.20
C SER A 639 12.58 -35.93 5.68
N LYS A 640 13.79 -35.37 5.82
CA LYS A 640 15.03 -36.07 5.42
C LYS A 640 15.22 -37.41 6.14
N VAL A 641 15.04 -37.43 7.46
CA VAL A 641 15.26 -38.62 8.29
C VAL A 641 14.26 -39.74 7.97
N GLU A 642 13.01 -39.40 7.64
CA GLU A 642 11.97 -40.39 7.33
C GLU A 642 12.01 -40.87 5.87
N ILE A 643 12.20 -39.95 4.91
CA ILE A 643 12.00 -40.22 3.47
C ILE A 643 13.28 -40.74 2.80
N LEU A 644 14.43 -40.11 3.07
CA LEU A 644 15.68 -40.40 2.33
C LEU A 644 16.18 -41.85 2.47
N PRO A 645 16.10 -42.51 3.65
CA PRO A 645 16.51 -43.91 3.78
C PRO A 645 15.65 -44.87 2.97
N GLN A 646 14.33 -44.64 2.92
CA GLN A 646 13.40 -45.50 2.19
C GLN A 646 13.56 -45.32 0.67
N LEU A 647 13.76 -44.08 0.21
CA LEU A 647 14.07 -43.78 -1.18
C LEU A 647 15.42 -44.42 -1.59
N THR A 648 16.48 -44.19 -0.81
CA THR A 648 17.83 -44.76 -1.02
C THR A 648 17.79 -46.29 -1.14
N LYS A 649 17.03 -46.96 -0.26
CA LYS A 649 16.85 -48.42 -0.26
C LYS A 649 16.18 -48.92 -1.54
N ASN A 650 15.15 -48.22 -2.03
CA ASN A 650 14.47 -48.58 -3.28
C ASN A 650 15.39 -48.37 -4.49
N ILE A 651 16.14 -47.27 -4.55
CA ILE A 651 17.10 -47.01 -5.65
C ILE A 651 18.19 -48.08 -5.67
N ALA A 652 18.79 -48.41 -4.52
CA ALA A 652 19.80 -49.46 -4.41
C ALA A 652 19.25 -50.83 -4.84
N HIS A 653 18.00 -51.14 -4.49
CA HIS A 653 17.33 -52.37 -4.91
C HIS A 653 17.17 -52.45 -6.44
N TYR A 654 16.68 -51.39 -7.08
CA TYR A 654 16.51 -51.38 -8.53
C TYR A 654 17.84 -51.34 -9.28
N LEU A 655 18.81 -50.56 -8.82
CA LEU A 655 20.13 -50.47 -9.44
C LEU A 655 20.85 -51.83 -9.43
N LYS A 656 20.73 -52.56 -8.31
CA LYS A 656 21.26 -53.93 -8.16
C LYS A 656 20.66 -54.91 -9.15
N LEU A 657 19.39 -54.75 -9.54
CA LEU A 657 18.74 -55.63 -10.51
C LEU A 657 19.15 -55.30 -11.95
N ILE A 658 19.16 -54.03 -12.34
CA ILE A 658 19.45 -53.63 -13.72
C ILE A 658 20.96 -53.67 -14.08
N THR A 659 21.83 -53.72 -13.08
CA THR A 659 23.30 -53.83 -13.25
C THR A 659 23.85 -55.22 -12.88
N ASP A 660 22.99 -56.25 -12.85
CA ASP A 660 23.30 -57.64 -12.44
C ASP A 660 24.24 -57.73 -11.22
N LYS A 661 23.84 -57.05 -10.15
CA LYS A 661 24.53 -56.98 -8.86
C LYS A 661 25.91 -56.31 -8.88
N LYS A 662 26.32 -55.61 -9.95
CA LYS A 662 27.54 -54.78 -9.93
C LYS A 662 27.46 -53.66 -8.89
N TYR A 663 26.32 -52.98 -8.76
CA TYR A 663 26.11 -51.96 -7.73
C TYR A 663 25.10 -52.45 -6.69
N THR A 664 25.57 -52.79 -5.49
CA THR A 664 24.75 -53.50 -4.48
C THR A 664 24.22 -52.62 -3.36
N GLN A 665 24.86 -51.47 -3.10
CA GLN A 665 24.51 -50.52 -2.04
C GLN A 665 24.61 -49.09 -2.56
N LEU A 666 23.82 -48.18 -1.97
CA LEU A 666 23.84 -46.75 -2.26
C LEU A 666 23.83 -46.00 -0.92
N ILE A 667 24.68 -44.98 -0.81
CA ILE A 667 24.72 -44.03 0.30
C ILE A 667 24.49 -42.64 -0.28
N VAL A 668 23.68 -41.85 0.43
CA VAL A 668 23.52 -40.40 0.21
C VAL A 668 24.00 -39.70 1.48
N ASP A 669 24.91 -38.73 1.37
CA ASP A 669 25.36 -37.92 2.51
C ASP A 669 24.43 -36.71 2.78
N TYR A 670 24.74 -35.93 3.81
CA TYR A 670 23.90 -34.80 4.23
C TYR A 670 23.82 -33.68 3.18
N GLU A 671 24.84 -33.59 2.32
CA GLU A 671 24.92 -32.69 1.18
C GLU A 671 24.27 -33.28 -0.09
N PHE A 672 23.62 -34.44 0.00
CA PHE A 672 23.01 -35.19 -1.11
C PHE A 672 23.98 -35.75 -2.15
N ASN A 673 25.29 -35.86 -1.86
CA ASN A 673 26.21 -36.54 -2.76
C ASN A 673 25.93 -38.06 -2.73
N ILE A 674 25.84 -38.67 -3.91
CA ILE A 674 25.53 -40.09 -4.06
C ILE A 674 26.82 -40.90 -4.21
N LYS A 675 26.96 -41.97 -3.43
CA LYS A 675 28.02 -42.97 -3.57
C LYS A 675 27.40 -44.36 -3.73
N VAL A 676 27.89 -45.13 -4.69
CA VAL A 676 27.46 -46.52 -4.93
C VAL A 676 28.59 -47.48 -4.57
N PHE A 677 28.26 -48.62 -3.97
CA PHE A 677 29.25 -49.67 -3.74
C PHE A 677 29.41 -50.50 -5.02
N ASP A 678 30.60 -50.47 -5.62
CA ASP A 678 30.96 -51.27 -6.78
C ASP A 678 31.52 -52.62 -6.32
N GLU A 679 30.83 -53.69 -6.69
CA GLU A 679 31.11 -55.05 -6.25
C GLU A 679 32.36 -55.65 -6.94
N ASP A 680 32.82 -55.07 -8.05
CA ASP A 680 34.07 -55.48 -8.71
C ASP A 680 35.28 -54.85 -8.01
N VAL A 681 35.18 -53.57 -7.65
CA VAL A 681 36.26 -52.78 -7.02
C VAL A 681 36.25 -52.91 -5.48
N LYS A 682 35.20 -53.50 -4.90
CA LYS A 682 34.95 -53.60 -3.44
C LYS A 682 35.07 -52.26 -2.71
N SER A 683 34.60 -51.18 -3.34
CA SER A 683 34.71 -49.82 -2.79
C SER A 683 33.51 -48.94 -3.15
N TYR A 684 33.34 -47.85 -2.39
CA TYR A 684 32.36 -46.83 -2.67
C TYR A 684 32.89 -45.84 -3.72
N ILE A 685 32.23 -45.79 -4.87
CA ILE A 685 32.52 -44.87 -5.97
C ILE A 685 31.52 -43.72 -5.91
N ASP A 686 32.00 -42.48 -6.00
CA ASP A 686 31.15 -41.29 -6.15
C ASP A 686 30.42 -41.36 -7.49
N ALA A 687 29.11 -41.13 -7.51
CA ALA A 687 28.34 -41.23 -8.75
C ALA A 687 28.80 -40.20 -9.81
N LYS A 688 29.48 -39.10 -9.43
CA LYS A 688 30.15 -38.18 -10.36
C LYS A 688 31.20 -38.85 -11.25
N ASN A 689 31.79 -39.95 -10.79
CA ASN A 689 32.85 -40.70 -11.48
C ASN A 689 32.31 -41.90 -12.28
N LEU A 690 31.00 -42.14 -12.27
CA LEU A 690 30.39 -43.24 -13.04
C LEU A 690 30.23 -42.87 -14.52
N SER A 691 30.18 -43.89 -15.38
CA SER A 691 29.87 -43.69 -16.80
C SER A 691 28.46 -43.12 -17.00
N ASN A 692 28.25 -42.30 -18.02
CA ASN A 692 26.92 -41.71 -18.32
C ASN A 692 25.81 -42.76 -18.39
N GLY A 693 26.05 -43.92 -19.01
CA GLY A 693 25.06 -45.00 -19.06
C GLY A 693 24.71 -45.58 -17.67
N THR A 694 25.59 -45.46 -16.67
CA THR A 694 25.31 -45.84 -15.28
C THR A 694 24.55 -44.72 -14.56
N LEU A 695 24.82 -43.46 -14.88
CA LEU A 695 24.05 -42.31 -14.38
C LEU A 695 22.61 -42.32 -14.91
N ASP A 696 22.39 -42.66 -16.18
CA ASP A 696 21.05 -42.86 -16.76
C ASP A 696 20.32 -44.03 -16.07
N GLN A 697 21.02 -45.14 -15.80
CA GLN A 697 20.47 -46.26 -15.00
C GLN A 697 20.09 -45.83 -13.58
N LEU A 698 20.94 -45.04 -12.91
CA LEU A 698 20.66 -44.48 -11.58
C LEU A 698 19.46 -43.52 -11.61
N TYR A 699 19.35 -42.68 -12.64
CA TYR A 699 18.22 -41.77 -12.85
C TYR A 699 16.90 -42.55 -13.03
N PHE A 700 16.91 -43.61 -13.84
CA PHE A 700 15.77 -44.50 -14.02
C PHE A 700 15.35 -45.16 -12.69
N CYS A 701 16.29 -45.66 -11.90
CA CYS A 701 16.02 -46.22 -10.57
C CYS A 701 15.45 -45.18 -9.59
N PHE A 702 15.96 -43.95 -9.61
CA PHE A 702 15.44 -42.82 -8.84
C PHE A 702 13.98 -42.51 -9.20
N ARG A 703 13.69 -42.33 -10.49
CA ARG A 703 12.33 -42.04 -10.97
C ARG A 703 11.33 -43.15 -10.67
N LEU A 704 11.74 -44.42 -10.81
CA LEU A 704 10.89 -45.55 -10.44
C LEU A 704 10.66 -45.63 -8.92
N ALA A 705 11.69 -45.39 -8.12
CA ALA A 705 11.56 -45.38 -6.66
C ALA A 705 10.64 -44.26 -6.16
N LEU A 706 10.66 -43.08 -6.78
CA LEU A 706 9.70 -42.00 -6.51
C LEU A 706 8.27 -42.39 -6.91
N LEU A 707 8.09 -43.01 -8.09
CA LEU A 707 6.77 -43.47 -8.53
C LEU A 707 6.15 -44.42 -7.51
N ASP A 708 6.96 -45.28 -6.89
CA ASP A 708 6.50 -46.23 -5.87
C ASP A 708 6.17 -45.62 -4.51
N MET A 709 6.80 -44.48 -4.17
CA MET A 709 6.44 -43.71 -2.96
C MET A 709 5.12 -42.94 -3.17
N ILE A 710 4.79 -42.60 -4.41
CA ILE A 710 3.56 -41.89 -4.79
C ILE A 710 2.41 -42.88 -5.04
N ILE A 711 2.51 -43.73 -6.07
CA ILE A 711 1.54 -44.79 -6.41
C ILE A 711 2.27 -45.99 -7.02
N LYS A 712 2.40 -47.06 -6.22
CA LYS A 712 3.02 -48.33 -6.61
C LYS A 712 2.50 -48.98 -7.90
N ASP A 713 1.19 -48.87 -8.17
CA ASP A 713 0.53 -49.52 -9.32
C ASP A 713 0.15 -48.51 -10.44
N ALA A 714 0.95 -47.44 -10.58
CA ALA A 714 0.79 -46.41 -11.59
C ALA A 714 1.32 -46.86 -12.97
N PRO A 715 0.70 -46.42 -14.08
CA PRO A 715 1.24 -46.65 -15.41
C PRO A 715 2.54 -45.87 -15.60
N LEU A 716 3.54 -46.51 -16.23
CA LEU A 716 4.86 -45.95 -16.48
C LEU A 716 5.10 -45.77 -17.99
N PHE A 717 5.54 -44.58 -18.39
CA PHE A 717 5.83 -44.24 -19.78
C PHE A 717 7.33 -44.01 -19.96
N LEU A 718 7.95 -44.70 -20.92
CA LEU A 718 9.40 -44.68 -21.17
C LEU A 718 9.65 -44.23 -22.61
N ASP A 719 10.38 -43.12 -22.82
CA ASP A 719 10.64 -42.54 -24.16
C ASP A 719 12.15 -42.46 -24.43
N ASP A 720 12.64 -43.36 -25.29
CA ASP A 720 14.04 -43.44 -25.74
C ASP A 720 15.10 -43.53 -24.60
N ILE A 721 14.76 -44.18 -23.47
CA ILE A 721 15.62 -44.25 -22.27
C ILE A 721 16.91 -45.07 -22.43
N PHE A 722 17.03 -45.90 -23.47
CA PHE A 722 18.13 -46.88 -23.63
C PHE A 722 19.29 -46.38 -24.51
N ILE A 723 19.28 -45.10 -24.92
CA ILE A 723 20.22 -44.58 -25.94
C ILE A 723 21.69 -44.65 -25.50
N GLN A 724 21.98 -44.46 -24.20
CA GLN A 724 23.34 -44.54 -23.66
C GLN A 724 23.74 -45.94 -23.17
N TYR A 725 22.89 -46.96 -23.40
CA TYR A 725 23.12 -48.30 -22.88
C TYR A 725 23.80 -49.19 -23.93
N ASP A 726 24.93 -49.77 -23.54
CA ASP A 726 25.49 -50.95 -24.20
C ASP A 726 24.47 -52.12 -24.17
N ASP A 727 24.73 -53.14 -24.99
CA ASP A 727 23.75 -54.22 -25.20
C ASP A 727 23.52 -55.07 -23.94
N GLU A 728 24.49 -55.14 -23.02
CA GLU A 728 24.34 -55.87 -21.75
C GLU A 728 23.43 -55.13 -20.78
N ARG A 729 23.71 -53.83 -20.52
CA ARG A 729 22.85 -52.97 -19.69
C ARG A 729 21.45 -52.86 -20.26
N PHE A 730 21.34 -52.77 -21.58
CA PHE A 730 20.07 -52.74 -22.28
C PHE A 730 19.26 -54.02 -22.02
N LEU A 731 19.84 -55.21 -22.27
CA LEU A 731 19.15 -56.47 -22.03
C LEU A 731 18.79 -56.70 -20.55
N ASN A 732 19.68 -56.33 -19.62
CA ASN A 732 19.42 -56.50 -18.19
C ASN A 732 18.32 -55.54 -17.68
N THR A 733 18.31 -54.29 -18.15
CA THR A 733 17.23 -53.35 -17.85
C THR A 733 15.90 -53.77 -18.50
N LEU A 734 15.94 -54.31 -19.72
CA LEU A 734 14.73 -54.76 -20.43
C LEU A 734 14.09 -55.99 -19.77
N LYS A 735 14.90 -56.94 -19.27
CA LYS A 735 14.40 -58.06 -18.42
C LYS A 735 13.75 -57.55 -17.14
N PHE A 736 14.37 -56.57 -16.47
CA PHE A 736 13.79 -55.95 -15.28
C PHE A 736 12.44 -55.26 -15.59
N ILE A 737 12.33 -54.58 -16.74
CA ILE A 737 11.08 -53.95 -17.18
C ILE A 737 10.00 -54.99 -17.53
N GLU A 738 10.36 -56.15 -18.09
CA GLU A 738 9.42 -57.26 -18.28
C GLU A 738 8.84 -57.76 -16.94
N GLU A 739 9.70 -58.01 -15.94
CA GLU A 739 9.27 -58.41 -14.60
C GLU A 739 8.42 -57.34 -13.91
N GLU A 740 8.78 -56.05 -14.06
CA GLU A 740 8.04 -54.94 -13.48
C GLU A 740 6.69 -54.71 -14.18
N SER A 741 6.57 -55.07 -15.46
CA SER A 741 5.31 -55.02 -16.22
C SER A 741 4.26 -56.00 -15.68
N LYS A 742 4.66 -57.03 -14.93
CA LYS A 742 3.73 -57.94 -14.24
C LYS A 742 3.01 -57.26 -13.06
N LYS A 743 3.53 -56.13 -12.58
CA LYS A 743 2.98 -55.35 -11.45
C LYS A 743 2.22 -54.11 -11.92
N ARG A 744 2.75 -53.41 -12.93
CA ARG A 744 2.17 -52.17 -13.47
C ARG A 744 2.13 -52.17 -14.99
N GLN A 745 1.26 -51.35 -15.58
CA GLN A 745 1.29 -51.15 -17.03
C GLN A 745 2.52 -50.33 -17.43
N ILE A 746 3.27 -50.78 -18.43
CA ILE A 746 4.45 -50.08 -18.94
C ILE A 746 4.28 -49.84 -20.44
N VAL A 747 4.52 -48.61 -20.88
CA VAL A 747 4.47 -48.19 -22.28
C VAL A 747 5.84 -47.69 -22.69
N ILE A 748 6.53 -48.44 -23.54
CA ILE A 748 7.80 -48.06 -24.16
C ILE A 748 7.50 -47.40 -25.50
N PHE A 749 8.00 -46.18 -25.69
CA PHE A 749 8.11 -45.52 -26.98
C PHE A 749 9.53 -45.77 -27.53
N SER A 750 9.63 -46.26 -28.77
CA SER A 750 10.93 -46.44 -29.44
C SER A 750 10.94 -45.83 -30.85
N ALA A 751 12.09 -45.26 -31.22
CA ALA A 751 12.41 -44.85 -32.58
C ALA A 751 12.86 -45.98 -33.52
N THR A 752 13.12 -47.20 -33.02
CA THR A 752 13.75 -48.28 -33.79
C THR A 752 13.27 -49.68 -33.40
N ASN A 753 13.56 -50.65 -34.26
CA ASN A 753 13.29 -52.08 -34.04
C ASN A 753 14.23 -52.74 -32.98
N ARG A 754 15.08 -51.97 -32.26
CA ARG A 754 16.05 -52.51 -31.28
C ARG A 754 15.33 -53.15 -30.08
N GLU A 755 14.37 -52.44 -29.52
CA GLU A 755 13.56 -52.86 -28.36
C GLU A 755 12.72 -54.08 -28.69
N LYS A 756 12.02 -54.07 -29.83
CA LYS A 756 11.23 -55.21 -30.32
C LYS A 756 12.11 -56.45 -30.50
N SER A 757 13.21 -56.32 -31.25
CA SER A 757 14.16 -57.40 -31.49
C SER A 757 14.79 -57.96 -30.21
N ALA A 758 14.86 -57.18 -29.13
CA ALA A 758 15.36 -57.62 -27.84
C ALA A 758 14.26 -58.29 -26.99
N LEU A 759 13.03 -57.77 -27.01
CA LEU A 759 11.86 -58.39 -26.38
C LEU A 759 11.56 -59.77 -26.97
N ASP A 760 11.61 -59.89 -28.30
CA ASP A 760 11.44 -61.16 -29.01
C ASP A 760 12.52 -62.19 -28.60
N LYS A 761 13.77 -61.75 -28.45
CA LYS A 761 14.90 -62.62 -28.02
C LYS A 761 14.77 -63.13 -26.59
N ILE A 762 14.18 -62.35 -25.68
CA ILE A 762 13.97 -62.78 -24.28
C ILE A 762 12.61 -63.49 -24.08
N GLY A 763 11.78 -63.62 -25.12
CA GLY A 763 10.48 -64.26 -25.05
C GLY A 763 9.45 -63.49 -24.22
N ALA A 764 9.58 -62.16 -24.15
CA ALA A 764 8.65 -61.31 -23.38
C ALA A 764 7.25 -61.34 -23.97
N ASN A 765 6.22 -61.29 -23.11
CA ASN A 765 4.84 -61.08 -23.55
C ASN A 765 4.55 -59.57 -23.59
N TYR A 766 4.36 -59.00 -24.78
CA TYR A 766 4.12 -57.58 -24.96
C TYR A 766 3.13 -57.29 -26.09
N ASN A 767 2.44 -56.16 -25.97
CA ASN A 767 1.58 -55.62 -27.02
C ASN A 767 2.40 -54.74 -27.97
N TYR A 768 2.47 -55.11 -29.25
CA TYR A 768 3.21 -54.35 -30.27
C TYR A 768 2.28 -53.43 -31.07
N ILE A 769 2.64 -52.15 -31.15
CA ILE A 769 1.91 -51.10 -31.86
C ILE A 769 2.88 -50.39 -32.82
N GLU A 770 2.60 -50.48 -34.12
CA GLU A 770 3.36 -49.79 -35.16
C GLU A 770 2.68 -48.44 -35.50
N MET A 771 3.40 -47.33 -35.29
CA MET A 771 3.00 -45.98 -35.67
C MET A 771 3.39 -45.71 -37.13
N ARG A 772 2.43 -45.26 -37.94
CA ARG A 772 2.61 -44.87 -39.34
C ARG A 772 2.56 -43.35 -39.54
#